data_AF-A0A1F7FGW0-F1
#
_entry.id   AF-A0A1F7FGW0-F1
#
_cell.length_a   1.000
_cell.length_b   1.000
_cell.length_c   1.000
_cell.angle_alpha   90.00
_cell.angle_beta   90.00
_cell.angle_gamma   90.00
#
_symmetry.space_group_name_H-M   'P 1'
#
loop_
_entity.id
_entity.type
_entity.pdbx_description
1 polymer ?
#
loop_
_entity_poly.entity_id
_entity_poly.type
_entity_poly.pdbx_seq_one_letter_code
_entity_poly.pdbx_strand_id
1 'polypeptide(L)'
;MKPLLLLLCIVLASICWSREAAVALLPFQYKGDDAGKRWYGPALSEAVRTILSAQKEISLMGGRQTFFHRKNHKKGNKPAEIYLFGQTLDLDFFISAEYACADSVLSVEFSLWDLRGQKKEVLMKKGPEDQFFEIASDMCAGFVKGASNKAAYKQVYRPEMAPNVFGIYAIACDEYCIGQVPEAIYSSHRVLSFSPKFAPAHGLLARLYLEAGQTERALLAIKTACDLDPGNGEYAGIHAEALRQMGKRDKALKLLKDVRPACTRPELLNAVFGRIYLDEGFFVIAQSYFVKSLSAEPGVTDLFYQLGKAYLGSEEYGKAVVELEKAVRLEPASPLYRCMLGVANRDGGKIIKAIAILEQLIEDQPDFLPATFHLAYAYNMLDWQKKALQILEQAAEKHPESPELQAGLGITYTRMDSIRYAEEHFKKALRINAKSPIVLNNYGVALAEAGRHSDATGYFKKALVYDPRNPGILFNLGKSCIAVNKYRDAEKYLLIAVESSPGNSEARKLLADIYQKLGEVDNAISALTELLAADPGDYKSQILYATLLVRRGEAEHGVSVLENVVKQNPGNLDYLYLLSNAYKLMEWYDIAILKLEKMLRENPKNALLLSQLGEIYYLKALKNKDQYDKLAMQAMYYLKSAFTLEPENTNTLYWYGRVLWEYKNDTATAQEFFRKCLRTGVDETRKKEIARYLKS
;
A
#
# COMPACT_ATOMS: atom_id res chain seq x y z
N MET A 1 27.39 -69.83 -4.85
CA MET A 1 28.57 -69.19 -4.22
C MET A 1 28.63 -67.72 -4.61
N LYS A 2 28.09 -66.92 -3.70
CA LYS A 2 27.75 -65.48 -3.59
C LYS A 2 26.68 -65.54 -2.48
N PRO A 3 26.65 -64.72 -1.40
CA PRO A 3 27.18 -63.37 -1.24
C PRO A 3 27.98 -63.15 0.09
N LEU A 4 28.95 -62.23 0.11
CA LEU A 4 29.65 -61.82 1.34
C LEU A 4 30.12 -60.36 1.32
N LEU A 5 29.42 -59.47 0.61
CA LEU A 5 29.91 -58.10 0.39
C LEU A 5 28.87 -56.98 0.61
N LEU A 6 27.77 -57.25 1.34
CA LEU A 6 26.71 -56.25 1.56
C LEU A 6 26.42 -55.94 3.04
N LEU A 7 27.36 -56.25 3.94
CA LEU A 7 27.14 -56.21 5.39
C LEU A 7 28.02 -55.18 6.13
N LEU A 8 28.49 -54.12 5.45
CA LEU A 8 29.45 -53.18 6.07
C LEU A 8 29.08 -51.70 6.05
N CYS A 9 27.81 -51.32 5.91
CA CYS A 9 27.44 -49.90 5.96
C CYS A 9 26.23 -49.54 6.84
N ILE A 10 25.94 -50.30 7.91
CA ILE A 10 24.91 -49.92 8.89
C ILE A 10 25.46 -49.98 10.32
N VAL A 11 25.40 -48.81 10.99
CA VAL A 11 25.58 -48.45 12.41
C VAL A 11 27.00 -48.11 12.90
N LEU A 12 27.26 -46.81 13.09
CA LEU A 12 27.84 -46.26 14.34
C LEU A 12 27.29 -44.84 14.59
N ALA A 13 26.49 -44.71 15.65
CA ALA A 13 25.96 -43.46 16.21
C ALA A 13 26.73 -43.07 17.48
N SER A 14 26.84 -41.77 17.81
CA SER A 14 27.10 -41.21 19.16
C SER A 14 26.85 -39.69 19.14
N ILE A 15 25.75 -39.16 19.70
CA ILE A 15 25.49 -38.74 21.11
C ILE A 15 26.14 -37.37 21.48
N CYS A 16 25.33 -36.29 21.59
CA CYS A 16 25.00 -35.54 22.84
C CYS A 16 24.53 -34.06 22.60
N TRP A 17 23.27 -33.80 23.05
CA TRP A 17 22.71 -32.63 23.79
C TRP A 17 23.18 -31.17 23.51
N SER A 18 22.34 -30.12 23.44
CA SER A 18 20.97 -29.92 23.95
C SER A 18 20.34 -28.56 23.50
N ARG A 19 19.01 -28.50 23.65
CA ARG A 19 18.11 -27.35 23.97
C ARG A 19 17.37 -26.58 22.85
N GLU A 20 16.03 -26.71 22.96
CA GLU A 20 14.97 -25.72 22.69
C GLU A 20 14.71 -25.38 21.20
N ALA A 21 13.49 -25.31 20.63
CA ALA A 21 12.14 -25.21 21.18
C ALA A 21 11.07 -25.81 20.23
N ALA A 22 9.93 -26.18 20.80
CA ALA A 22 8.73 -26.70 20.15
C ALA A 22 7.88 -25.61 19.48
N VAL A 23 7.17 -25.92 18.38
CA VAL A 23 5.82 -25.37 18.11
C VAL A 23 4.89 -26.43 17.50
N ALA A 24 3.73 -26.50 18.15
CA ALA A 24 2.56 -27.34 18.00
C ALA A 24 1.91 -27.46 16.60
N LEU A 25 1.26 -28.62 16.44
CA LEU A 25 0.29 -29.00 15.43
C LEU A 25 -1.08 -28.31 15.60
N LEU A 26 -1.63 -27.83 14.48
CA LEU A 26 -3.04 -27.78 13.99
C LEU A 26 -4.19 -27.34 14.92
N PRO A 27 -5.21 -26.69 14.32
CA PRO A 27 -6.51 -27.36 14.29
C PRO A 27 -7.25 -27.24 12.95
N PHE A 28 -7.70 -28.37 12.41
CA PHE A 28 -9.00 -28.44 11.75
C PHE A 28 -9.90 -29.34 12.60
N GLN A 29 -10.74 -28.70 13.41
CA GLN A 29 -11.96 -29.31 13.93
C GLN A 29 -13.03 -29.25 12.85
N TYR A 30 -13.49 -30.43 12.42
CA TYR A 30 -14.75 -30.60 11.73
C TYR A 30 -15.76 -31.10 12.78
N LYS A 31 -16.90 -30.41 12.93
CA LYS A 31 -18.08 -30.92 13.64
C LYS A 31 -19.22 -31.00 12.62
N GLY A 32 -19.88 -32.16 12.58
CA GLY A 32 -21.08 -32.45 11.78
C GLY A 32 -22.25 -31.51 12.11
N ASP A 33 -23.31 -31.45 11.30
CA ASP A 33 -24.03 -32.60 10.77
C ASP A 33 -24.77 -32.35 9.45
N ASP A 34 -25.21 -33.49 8.89
CA ASP A 34 -26.30 -33.76 7.97
C ASP A 34 -26.10 -33.84 6.45
N ALA A 35 -26.02 -35.11 6.04
CA ALA A 35 -26.57 -35.72 4.82
C ALA A 35 -25.80 -35.57 3.49
N GLY A 36 -25.01 -36.61 3.19
CA GLY A 36 -25.23 -37.30 1.91
C GLY A 36 -24.00 -37.68 1.07
N LYS A 37 -23.56 -38.93 1.27
CA LYS A 37 -22.92 -39.86 0.30
C LYS A 37 -21.39 -39.85 0.15
N ARG A 38 -20.80 -40.73 0.99
CA ARG A 38 -19.53 -41.46 0.86
C ARG A 38 -19.43 -42.25 -0.45
N TRP A 39 -18.25 -42.33 -1.06
CA TRP A 39 -17.71 -43.56 -1.67
C TRP A 39 -16.20 -43.66 -1.37
N TYR A 40 -15.77 -44.89 -1.03
CA TYR A 40 -14.41 -45.37 -0.68
C TYR A 40 -13.97 -45.27 0.80
N GLY A 41 -14.29 -46.33 1.55
CA GLY A 41 -13.59 -46.80 2.76
C GLY A 41 -12.57 -47.91 2.44
N PRO A 42 -12.49 -48.98 3.23
CA PRO A 42 -11.49 -49.33 4.26
C PRO A 42 -10.12 -49.86 3.78
N ALA A 43 -9.89 -49.97 2.47
CA ALA A 43 -8.71 -50.65 1.92
C ALA A 43 -7.36 -49.94 2.19
N LEU A 44 -7.39 -48.60 2.32
CA LEU A 44 -6.19 -47.81 2.61
C LEU A 44 -5.66 -48.05 4.05
N SER A 45 -6.53 -48.44 4.97
CA SER A 45 -6.18 -48.67 6.37
C SER A 45 -5.58 -50.07 6.62
N GLU A 46 -5.91 -51.05 5.78
CA GLU A 46 -5.39 -52.43 5.88
C GLU A 46 -3.95 -52.47 5.35
N ALA A 47 -3.70 -51.88 4.17
CA ALA A 47 -2.38 -51.83 3.53
C ALA A 47 -1.32 -51.16 4.42
N VAL A 48 -1.69 -50.07 5.10
CA VAL A 48 -0.79 -49.36 6.03
C VAL A 48 -0.49 -50.20 7.29
N ARG A 49 -1.45 -50.99 7.79
CA ARG A 49 -1.25 -51.87 8.95
C ARG A 49 -0.40 -53.10 8.61
N THR A 50 -0.55 -53.68 7.43
CA THR A 50 0.26 -54.82 6.99
C THR A 50 1.73 -54.42 6.80
N ILE A 51 1.98 -53.23 6.23
CA ILE A 51 3.33 -52.66 6.09
C ILE A 51 3.99 -52.42 7.46
N LEU A 52 3.24 -51.95 8.45
CA LEU A 52 3.74 -51.70 9.81
C LEU A 52 3.98 -52.99 10.62
N SER A 53 3.33 -54.11 10.27
CA SER A 53 3.48 -55.39 10.99
C SER A 53 4.71 -56.22 10.60
N ALA A 54 5.44 -55.83 9.55
CA ALA A 54 6.48 -56.65 8.93
C ALA A 54 7.94 -56.30 9.30
N GLN A 55 8.23 -55.30 10.14
CA GLN A 55 9.61 -55.02 10.58
C GLN A 55 9.69 -54.68 12.08
N LYS A 56 10.33 -55.58 12.85
CA LYS A 56 10.95 -55.24 14.13
C LYS A 56 12.20 -54.40 13.86
N GLU A 57 12.35 -53.34 14.64
CA GLU A 57 13.45 -52.37 14.64
C GLU A 57 13.54 -51.46 13.40
N ILE A 58 12.78 -50.36 13.40
CA ILE A 58 13.24 -49.05 12.91
C ILE A 58 12.52 -47.96 13.72
N SER A 59 13.30 -47.12 14.40
CA SER A 59 12.86 -45.87 15.01
C SER A 59 12.65 -44.81 13.93
N LEU A 60 11.40 -44.37 13.75
CA LEU A 60 11.04 -43.28 12.85
C LEU A 60 11.26 -41.92 13.52
N MET A 61 12.19 -41.12 13.00
CA MET A 61 12.21 -39.66 13.17
C MET A 61 11.58 -38.99 11.93
N GLY A 62 10.67 -38.04 12.16
CA GLY A 62 10.44 -36.83 11.35
C GLY A 62 9.90 -37.01 9.91
N GLY A 63 8.65 -36.61 9.69
CA GLY A 63 7.95 -36.79 8.41
C GLY A 63 8.40 -35.91 7.23
N ARG A 64 7.95 -36.31 6.03
CA ARG A 64 7.83 -35.46 4.83
C ARG A 64 6.82 -36.06 3.83
N GLN A 65 6.27 -35.15 3.01
CA GLN A 65 5.12 -35.30 2.12
C GLN A 65 5.36 -36.26 0.94
N THR A 66 4.32 -37.02 0.55
CA THR A 66 4.20 -37.75 -0.71
C THR A 66 3.40 -36.92 -1.72
N PHE A 67 3.98 -36.63 -2.89
CA PHE A 67 3.26 -35.97 -3.99
C PHE A 67 2.86 -36.97 -5.07
N PHE A 68 1.61 -36.90 -5.54
CA PHE A 68 1.11 -37.66 -6.69
C PHE A 68 0.95 -36.71 -7.87
N HIS A 69 1.57 -37.03 -9.02
CA HIS A 69 1.33 -36.28 -10.25
C HIS A 69 0.84 -37.19 -11.39
N ARG A 70 -0.27 -36.78 -12.03
CA ARG A 70 -0.94 -37.50 -13.12
C ARG A 70 -0.67 -36.79 -14.44
N LYS A 71 -0.23 -37.54 -15.46
CA LYS A 71 -0.24 -37.06 -16.85
C LYS A 71 -1.14 -37.95 -17.69
N ASN A 72 -2.29 -37.40 -18.12
CA ASN A 72 -3.16 -38.05 -19.10
C ASN A 72 -2.50 -37.94 -20.48
N HIS A 73 -1.95 -39.04 -20.99
CA HIS A 73 -1.57 -39.14 -22.40
C HIS A 73 -2.68 -39.85 -23.18
N LYS A 74 -3.39 -39.11 -24.04
CA LYS A 74 -4.20 -39.72 -25.10
C LYS A 74 -3.29 -40.11 -26.27
N LYS A 75 -3.39 -41.40 -26.63
CA LYS A 75 -2.96 -42.11 -27.86
C LYS A 75 -1.51 -42.64 -27.93
N GLY A 76 -1.45 -43.98 -27.86
CA GLY A 76 -0.36 -44.85 -28.33
C GLY A 76 0.17 -45.76 -27.23
N ASN A 77 0.06 -47.09 -27.40
CA ASN A 77 0.46 -48.15 -26.45
C ASN A 77 1.82 -47.91 -25.77
N LYS A 78 1.84 -47.16 -24.67
CA LYS A 78 2.94 -47.06 -23.72
C LYS A 78 2.37 -47.18 -22.31
N PRO A 79 3.09 -47.83 -21.39
CA PRO A 79 2.64 -47.96 -20.02
C PRO A 79 2.47 -46.61 -19.34
N ALA A 80 1.55 -46.53 -18.40
CA ALA A 80 1.42 -45.39 -17.50
C ALA A 80 2.64 -45.37 -16.57
N GLU A 81 3.39 -44.26 -16.58
CA GLU A 81 4.51 -44.04 -15.64
C GLU A 81 3.96 -43.35 -14.39
N ILE A 82 4.18 -43.96 -13.22
CA ILE A 82 3.91 -43.36 -11.91
C ILE A 82 5.27 -43.08 -11.27
N TYR A 83 5.56 -41.80 -11.01
CA TYR A 83 6.76 -41.38 -10.29
C TYR A 83 6.43 -41.23 -8.80
N LEU A 84 7.15 -41.98 -7.96
CA LEU A 84 7.12 -41.82 -6.50
C LEU A 84 8.39 -41.09 -6.09
N PHE A 85 8.27 -39.84 -5.64
CA PHE A 85 9.39 -39.08 -5.10
C PHE A 85 9.43 -39.25 -3.58
N GLY A 86 10.53 -39.81 -3.07
CA GLY A 86 10.87 -39.80 -1.65
C GLY A 86 12.26 -39.18 -1.49
N GLN A 87 12.38 -38.11 -0.71
CA GLN A 87 13.68 -37.58 -0.31
C GLN A 87 14.26 -38.45 0.81
N THR A 88 15.35 -39.15 0.52
CA THR A 88 16.35 -39.52 1.51
C THR A 88 17.69 -39.00 1.02
N LEU A 89 18.26 -38.03 1.75
CA LEU A 89 19.59 -37.52 1.51
C LEU A 89 20.62 -38.67 1.53
N ASP A 90 21.59 -38.58 0.63
CA ASP A 90 22.79 -39.44 0.46
C ASP A 90 22.72 -40.67 -0.45
N LEU A 91 21.86 -40.68 -1.49
CA LEU A 91 22.03 -41.63 -2.61
C LEU A 91 21.79 -40.96 -3.98
N ASP A 92 22.77 -41.09 -4.88
CA ASP A 92 22.79 -40.58 -6.28
C ASP A 92 21.81 -41.30 -7.24
N PHE A 93 20.65 -41.77 -6.75
CA PHE A 93 19.75 -42.65 -7.49
C PHE A 93 18.26 -42.32 -7.33
N PHE A 94 17.43 -42.67 -8.33
CA PHE A 94 15.96 -42.63 -8.28
C PHE A 94 15.35 -43.98 -8.71
N ILE A 95 14.12 -44.27 -8.28
CA ILE A 95 13.42 -45.53 -8.60
C ILE A 95 12.29 -45.26 -9.61
N SER A 96 12.21 -46.06 -10.68
CA SER A 96 11.08 -46.07 -11.61
C SER A 96 10.26 -47.36 -11.46
N ALA A 97 8.96 -47.28 -11.74
CA ALA A 97 8.07 -48.44 -11.88
C ALA A 97 7.54 -48.49 -13.32
N GLU A 98 7.94 -49.53 -14.07
CA GLU A 98 7.57 -49.73 -15.47
C GLU A 98 6.58 -50.90 -15.57
N TYR A 99 5.43 -50.65 -16.18
CA TYR A 99 4.45 -51.69 -16.47
C TYR A 99 4.71 -52.24 -17.87
N ALA A 100 4.78 -53.56 -18.03
CA ALA A 100 4.93 -54.19 -19.34
C ALA A 100 3.75 -55.13 -19.58
N CYS A 101 3.09 -54.99 -20.72
CA CYS A 101 2.06 -55.91 -21.19
C CYS A 101 2.61 -56.60 -22.45
N ALA A 102 3.12 -57.80 -22.27
CA ALA A 102 3.57 -58.68 -23.35
C ALA A 102 2.73 -59.96 -23.28
N ASP A 103 2.21 -60.41 -24.41
CA ASP A 103 1.41 -61.65 -24.53
C ASP A 103 0.27 -61.80 -23.51
N SER A 104 -0.44 -60.70 -23.23
CA SER A 104 -1.60 -60.65 -22.32
C SER A 104 -1.29 -60.88 -20.82
N VAL A 105 0.00 -60.88 -20.47
CA VAL A 105 0.49 -60.96 -19.09
C VAL A 105 1.03 -59.59 -18.71
N LEU A 106 0.40 -58.96 -17.72
CA LEU A 106 0.81 -57.65 -17.23
C LEU A 106 1.89 -57.90 -16.15
N SER A 107 2.97 -57.12 -16.15
CA SER A 107 4.06 -57.24 -15.18
C SER A 107 4.55 -55.86 -14.76
N VAL A 108 5.07 -55.74 -13.54
CA VAL A 108 5.60 -54.48 -12.99
C VAL A 108 7.07 -54.67 -12.67
N GLU A 109 7.92 -53.77 -13.19
CA GLU A 109 9.36 -53.77 -12.97
C GLU A 109 9.79 -52.49 -12.25
N PHE A 110 10.35 -52.64 -11.05
CA PHE A 110 10.96 -51.55 -10.30
C PHE A 110 12.45 -51.50 -10.58
N SER A 111 12.95 -50.33 -10.98
CA SER A 111 14.34 -50.15 -11.40
C SER A 111 14.98 -48.97 -10.69
N LEU A 112 16.23 -49.14 -10.26
CA LEU A 112 17.09 -48.10 -9.71
C LEU A 112 17.88 -47.46 -10.87
N TRP A 113 17.87 -46.13 -10.92
CA TRP A 113 18.52 -45.32 -11.94
C TRP A 113 19.46 -44.33 -11.29
N ASP A 114 20.60 -44.02 -11.90
CA ASP A 114 21.41 -42.89 -11.43
C ASP A 114 20.83 -41.55 -11.90
N LEU A 115 21.28 -40.46 -11.30
CA LEU A 115 20.93 -39.09 -11.71
C LEU A 115 21.36 -38.74 -13.16
N ARG A 116 22.11 -39.63 -13.85
CA ARG A 116 22.48 -39.51 -15.27
C ARG A 116 21.53 -40.28 -16.19
N GLY A 117 20.49 -40.90 -15.64
CA GLY A 117 19.47 -41.64 -16.41
C GLY A 117 19.97 -43.01 -16.90
N GLN A 118 21.01 -43.57 -16.29
CA GLN A 118 21.42 -44.94 -16.55
C GLN A 118 20.78 -45.87 -15.54
N LYS A 119 20.01 -46.85 -16.03
CA LYS A 119 19.46 -47.94 -15.22
C LYS A 119 20.61 -48.73 -14.61
N LYS A 120 20.72 -48.70 -13.29
CA LYS A 120 21.78 -49.37 -12.55
C LYS A 120 21.40 -50.76 -12.12
N GLU A 121 20.16 -50.92 -11.67
CA GLU A 121 19.70 -52.18 -11.13
C GLU A 121 18.20 -52.35 -11.32
N VAL A 122 17.76 -53.58 -11.56
CA VAL A 122 16.34 -53.95 -11.49
C VAL A 122 16.10 -54.46 -10.07
N LEU A 123 15.35 -53.69 -9.29
CA LEU A 123 15.09 -53.97 -7.88
C LEU A 123 14.08 -55.10 -7.71
N MET A 124 13.04 -55.15 -8.55
CA MET A 124 12.00 -56.17 -8.45
C MET A 124 11.21 -56.28 -9.75
N LYS A 125 10.76 -57.50 -10.10
CA LYS A 125 9.84 -57.76 -11.21
C LYS A 125 8.72 -58.68 -10.73
N LYS A 126 7.46 -58.23 -10.79
CA LYS A 126 6.28 -58.99 -10.33
C LYS A 126 5.31 -59.28 -11.48
N GLY A 127 4.76 -60.50 -11.49
CA GLY A 127 3.78 -60.99 -12.46
C GLY A 127 2.37 -61.12 -11.88
N PRO A 128 1.38 -61.57 -12.67
CA PRO A 128 -0.04 -61.53 -12.29
C PRO A 128 -0.47 -62.47 -11.18
N GLU A 129 0.39 -63.40 -10.73
CA GLU A 129 0.10 -64.31 -9.60
C GLU A 129 0.46 -63.70 -8.23
N ASP A 130 1.04 -62.50 -8.19
CA ASP A 130 1.32 -61.76 -6.96
C ASP A 130 0.08 -60.98 -6.48
N GLN A 131 -0.33 -61.12 -5.21
CA GLN A 131 -1.50 -60.42 -4.63
C GLN A 131 -1.51 -58.87 -4.80
N PHE A 132 -0.35 -58.26 -5.05
CA PHE A 132 -0.23 -56.83 -5.35
C PHE A 132 -0.81 -56.44 -6.73
N PHE A 133 -1.06 -57.42 -7.60
CA PHE A 133 -1.44 -57.22 -8.99
C PHE A 133 -2.92 -56.90 -9.19
N GLU A 134 -3.81 -57.53 -8.41
CA GLU A 134 -5.26 -57.29 -8.47
C GLU A 134 -5.61 -55.85 -8.05
N ILE A 135 -4.94 -55.31 -7.04
CA ILE A 135 -5.17 -53.95 -6.53
C ILE A 135 -4.81 -52.88 -7.59
N ALA A 136 -3.79 -53.14 -8.41
CA ALA A 136 -3.40 -52.25 -9.51
C ALA A 136 -4.29 -52.39 -10.76
N SER A 137 -4.83 -53.59 -11.01
CA SER A 137 -5.73 -53.90 -12.13
C SER A 137 -7.11 -53.24 -11.97
N ASP A 138 -7.69 -53.27 -10.78
CA ASP A 138 -9.01 -52.67 -10.51
C ASP A 138 -9.01 -51.13 -10.60
N MET A 139 -7.87 -50.49 -10.32
CA MET A 139 -7.71 -49.04 -10.56
C MET A 139 -7.71 -48.67 -12.05
N CYS A 140 -7.37 -49.60 -12.95
CA CYS A 140 -7.27 -49.35 -14.39
C CYS A 140 -8.58 -49.64 -15.15
N ALA A 141 -9.44 -50.55 -14.68
CA ALA A 141 -10.65 -50.97 -15.38
C ALA A 141 -11.77 -49.90 -15.47
N GLY A 142 -11.72 -48.85 -14.65
CA GLY A 142 -12.70 -47.76 -14.66
C GLY A 142 -12.60 -46.75 -15.81
N PHE A 143 -11.57 -46.83 -16.68
CA PHE A 143 -11.18 -45.71 -17.56
C PHE A 143 -11.49 -45.89 -19.06
N VAL A 144 -12.09 -46.99 -19.51
CA VAL A 144 -12.33 -47.27 -20.94
C VAL A 144 -13.81 -47.14 -21.33
N LYS A 145 -14.31 -45.91 -21.50
CA LYS A 145 -15.46 -45.62 -22.37
C LYS A 145 -15.26 -44.30 -23.11
N GLY A 146 -14.91 -44.39 -24.40
CA GLY A 146 -15.09 -43.29 -25.37
C GLY A 146 -13.81 -42.73 -25.99
N ALA A 147 -13.47 -43.21 -27.20
CA ALA A 147 -13.17 -42.37 -28.36
C ALA A 147 -12.64 -43.21 -29.54
N SER A 148 -13.49 -43.36 -30.55
CA SER A 148 -13.24 -43.80 -31.90
C SER A 148 -12.42 -42.75 -32.69
N ASN A 149 -11.25 -43.12 -33.23
CA ASN A 149 -10.83 -42.83 -34.61
C ASN A 149 -9.36 -43.26 -34.85
N LYS A 150 -9.18 -44.11 -35.87
CA LYS A 150 -8.04 -45.04 -36.05
C LYS A 150 -7.09 -44.71 -37.21
N ALA A 151 -7.13 -43.49 -37.79
CA ALA A 151 -6.46 -43.24 -39.09
C ALA A 151 -5.26 -42.26 -39.13
N ALA A 152 -4.88 -41.59 -38.04
CA ALA A 152 -3.98 -40.41 -38.15
C ALA A 152 -2.53 -40.55 -37.60
N TYR A 153 -2.05 -41.75 -37.21
CA TYR A 153 -0.76 -41.89 -36.50
C TYR A 153 0.30 -42.73 -37.23
N LYS A 154 0.42 -42.58 -38.54
CA LYS A 154 1.56 -43.09 -39.32
C LYS A 154 2.35 -41.92 -39.88
N GLN A 155 3.27 -41.36 -39.10
CA GLN A 155 4.61 -40.97 -39.60
C GLN A 155 5.52 -40.42 -38.49
N VAL A 156 6.69 -41.06 -38.40
CA VAL A 156 7.99 -40.55 -37.92
C VAL A 156 8.19 -40.37 -36.41
N TYR A 157 8.96 -41.29 -35.79
CA TYR A 157 10.22 -40.94 -35.10
C TYR A 157 11.09 -42.19 -34.82
N ARG A 158 12.41 -42.08 -35.05
CA ARG A 158 13.46 -43.08 -34.75
C ARG A 158 14.10 -42.80 -33.37
N PRO A 159 14.60 -43.82 -32.65
CA PRO A 159 15.05 -43.71 -31.27
C PRO A 159 16.57 -43.47 -31.17
N GLU A 160 16.97 -42.34 -30.60
CA GLU A 160 18.25 -42.13 -29.93
C GLU A 160 17.91 -41.64 -28.52
N MET A 161 18.52 -42.24 -27.49
CA MET A 161 18.21 -41.98 -26.07
C MET A 161 18.36 -40.49 -25.74
N ALA A 162 17.25 -39.75 -25.78
CA ALA A 162 17.23 -38.37 -25.33
C ALA A 162 17.39 -38.34 -23.80
N PRO A 163 18.29 -37.52 -23.24
CA PRO A 163 18.34 -37.29 -21.80
C PRO A 163 16.97 -36.83 -21.31
N ASN A 164 16.58 -37.24 -20.10
CA ASN A 164 15.28 -36.92 -19.52
C ASN A 164 15.16 -35.41 -19.25
N VAL A 165 14.76 -34.64 -20.27
CA VAL A 165 14.59 -33.19 -20.22
C VAL A 165 13.67 -32.76 -19.08
N PHE A 166 12.62 -33.55 -18.80
CA PHE A 166 11.72 -33.27 -17.68
C PHE A 166 12.38 -33.49 -16.32
N GLY A 167 13.25 -34.51 -16.20
CA GLY A 167 14.05 -34.74 -14.99
C GLY A 167 15.05 -33.62 -14.72
N ILE A 168 15.77 -33.16 -15.75
CA ILE A 168 16.71 -32.03 -15.62
C ILE A 168 15.95 -30.74 -15.29
N TYR A 169 14.76 -30.54 -15.87
CA TYR A 169 13.90 -29.39 -15.54
C TYR A 169 13.38 -29.44 -14.09
N ALA A 170 13.03 -30.62 -13.58
CA ALA A 170 12.64 -30.79 -12.18
C ALA A 170 13.79 -30.44 -11.23
N ILE A 171 15.02 -30.86 -11.55
CA ILE A 171 16.22 -30.46 -10.81
C ILE A 171 16.38 -28.93 -10.82
N ALA A 172 16.23 -28.28 -11.97
CA ALA A 172 16.31 -26.83 -12.06
C ALA A 172 15.25 -26.11 -11.19
N CYS A 173 14.03 -26.66 -11.12
CA CYS A 173 12.98 -26.15 -10.24
C CYS A 173 13.30 -26.37 -8.76
N ASP A 174 13.88 -27.51 -8.39
CA ASP A 174 14.27 -27.81 -7.01
C ASP A 174 15.43 -26.92 -6.56
N GLU A 175 16.46 -26.78 -7.40
CA GLU A 175 17.58 -25.85 -7.21
C GLU A 175 17.07 -24.42 -6.99
N TYR A 176 16.08 -23.99 -7.77
CA TYR A 176 15.41 -22.71 -7.57
C TYR A 176 14.68 -22.64 -6.21
N CYS A 177 13.90 -23.66 -5.86
CA CYS A 177 13.16 -23.70 -4.59
C CYS A 177 14.07 -23.64 -3.35
N ILE A 178 15.28 -24.19 -3.43
CA ILE A 178 16.28 -24.15 -2.35
C ILE A 178 17.20 -22.92 -2.42
N GLY A 179 16.98 -22.00 -3.39
CA GLY A 179 17.71 -20.74 -3.52
C GLY A 179 19.06 -20.84 -4.25
N GLN A 180 19.36 -21.97 -4.89
CA GLN A 180 20.57 -22.19 -5.70
C GLN A 180 20.37 -21.63 -7.12
N VAL A 181 20.30 -20.30 -7.22
CA VAL A 181 20.00 -19.58 -8.47
C VAL A 181 21.04 -19.86 -9.58
N PRO A 182 22.37 -19.85 -9.33
CA PRO A 182 23.35 -20.15 -10.38
C PRO A 182 23.21 -21.57 -10.97
N GLU A 183 22.98 -22.55 -10.11
CA GLU A 183 22.77 -23.96 -10.46
C GLU A 183 21.48 -24.11 -11.27
N ALA A 184 20.38 -23.49 -10.81
CA ALA A 184 19.11 -23.50 -11.52
C ALA A 184 19.22 -22.90 -12.94
N ILE A 185 20.01 -21.82 -13.10
CA ILE A 185 20.30 -21.23 -14.41
C ILE A 185 21.07 -22.22 -15.29
N TYR A 186 22.10 -22.87 -14.75
CA TYR A 186 22.90 -23.85 -15.48
C TYR A 186 22.06 -25.06 -15.92
N SER A 187 21.28 -25.64 -15.00
CA SER A 187 20.37 -26.76 -15.27
C SER A 187 19.31 -26.39 -16.30
N SER A 188 18.78 -25.17 -16.26
CA SER A 188 17.84 -24.67 -17.26
C SER A 188 18.48 -24.52 -18.65
N HIS A 189 19.74 -24.06 -18.74
CA HIS A 189 20.47 -24.04 -20.02
C HIS A 189 20.75 -25.45 -20.55
N ARG A 190 21.02 -26.43 -19.67
CA ARG A 190 21.15 -27.84 -20.08
C ARG A 190 19.84 -28.39 -20.63
N VAL A 191 18.69 -28.02 -20.08
CA VAL A 191 17.38 -28.37 -20.68
C VAL A 191 17.30 -27.84 -22.10
N LEU A 192 17.68 -26.58 -22.32
CA LEU A 192 17.60 -25.93 -23.62
C LEU A 192 18.64 -26.43 -24.64
N SER A 193 19.79 -26.96 -24.20
CA SER A 193 20.76 -27.56 -25.12
C SER A 193 20.23 -28.87 -25.74
N PHE A 194 19.38 -29.60 -25.02
CA PHE A 194 18.71 -30.81 -25.53
C PHE A 194 17.36 -30.51 -26.18
N SER A 195 16.62 -29.52 -25.68
CA SER A 195 15.31 -29.12 -26.21
C SER A 195 15.17 -27.59 -26.27
N PRO A 196 15.67 -26.96 -27.35
CA PRO A 196 15.67 -25.49 -27.48
C PRO A 196 14.27 -24.84 -27.46
N LYS A 197 13.22 -25.61 -27.78
CA LYS A 197 11.82 -25.17 -27.81
C LYS A 197 11.03 -25.51 -26.54
N PHE A 198 11.72 -25.86 -25.45
CA PHE A 198 11.05 -26.17 -24.18
C PHE A 198 10.65 -24.89 -23.43
N ALA A 199 9.42 -24.42 -23.66
CA ALA A 199 8.91 -23.17 -23.09
C ALA A 199 9.06 -23.03 -21.56
N PRO A 200 8.85 -24.08 -20.73
CA PRO A 200 9.01 -23.96 -19.29
C PRO A 200 10.43 -23.58 -18.83
N ALA A 201 11.48 -24.07 -19.50
CA ALA A 201 12.86 -23.69 -19.16
C ALA A 201 13.17 -22.25 -19.55
N HIS A 202 12.63 -21.74 -20.66
CA HIS A 202 12.71 -20.32 -21.01
C HIS A 202 11.98 -19.43 -19.98
N GLY A 203 10.80 -19.85 -19.53
CA GLY A 203 10.05 -19.16 -18.48
C GLY A 203 10.78 -19.14 -17.12
N LEU A 204 11.38 -20.27 -16.72
CA LEU A 204 12.18 -20.37 -15.50
C LEU A 204 13.45 -19.51 -15.59
N LEU A 205 14.18 -19.57 -16.70
CA LEU A 205 15.34 -18.68 -16.93
C LEU A 205 14.98 -17.22 -16.85
N ALA A 206 13.84 -16.82 -17.43
CA ALA A 206 13.39 -15.45 -17.35
C ALA A 206 13.16 -15.00 -15.90
N ARG A 207 12.52 -15.83 -15.09
CA ARG A 207 12.31 -15.57 -13.65
C ARG A 207 13.64 -15.45 -12.90
N LEU A 208 14.54 -16.41 -13.09
CA LEU A 208 15.88 -16.41 -12.48
C LEU A 208 16.68 -15.16 -12.88
N TYR A 209 16.61 -14.75 -14.14
CA TYR A 209 17.26 -13.53 -14.62
C TYR A 209 16.65 -12.26 -14.05
N LEU A 210 15.34 -12.20 -13.81
CA LEU A 210 14.71 -11.06 -13.14
C LEU A 210 15.17 -10.93 -11.69
N GLU A 211 15.25 -12.04 -10.97
CA GLU A 211 15.74 -12.05 -9.59
C GLU A 211 17.22 -11.67 -9.51
N ALA A 212 18.03 -12.10 -10.48
CA ALA A 212 19.42 -11.70 -10.61
C ALA A 212 19.62 -10.26 -11.13
N GLY A 213 18.55 -9.49 -11.37
CA GLY A 213 18.62 -8.12 -11.90
C GLY A 213 19.06 -8.02 -13.37
N GLN A 214 19.14 -9.14 -14.09
CA GLN A 214 19.54 -9.24 -15.50
C GLN A 214 18.32 -9.07 -16.42
N THR A 215 17.63 -7.94 -16.30
CA THR A 215 16.31 -7.70 -16.92
C THR A 215 16.31 -7.84 -18.45
N GLU A 216 17.41 -7.51 -19.13
CA GLU A 216 17.52 -7.67 -20.60
C GLU A 216 17.55 -9.14 -21.02
N ARG A 217 18.29 -9.98 -20.29
CA ARG A 217 18.33 -11.44 -20.54
C ARG A 217 17.00 -12.08 -20.21
N ALA A 218 16.35 -11.63 -19.12
CA ALA A 218 15.01 -12.06 -18.78
C ALA A 218 14.00 -11.75 -19.90
N LEU A 219 14.07 -10.54 -20.48
CA LEU A 219 13.20 -10.11 -21.57
C LEU A 219 13.41 -10.94 -22.84
N LEU A 220 14.64 -11.36 -23.12
CA LEU A 220 14.92 -12.25 -24.26
C LEU A 220 14.33 -13.64 -24.03
N ALA A 221 14.63 -14.26 -22.88
CA ALA A 221 14.16 -15.59 -22.55
C ALA A 221 12.62 -15.67 -22.52
N ILE A 222 11.96 -14.68 -21.89
CA ILE A 222 10.51 -14.69 -21.75
C ILE A 222 9.78 -14.46 -23.07
N LYS A 223 10.35 -13.70 -24.02
CA LYS A 223 9.76 -13.54 -25.36
C LYS A 223 9.68 -14.89 -26.05
N THR A 224 10.76 -15.68 -26.02
CA THR A 224 10.76 -17.06 -26.55
C THR A 224 9.71 -17.93 -25.87
N ALA A 225 9.54 -17.85 -24.55
CA ALA A 225 8.50 -18.61 -23.85
C ALA A 225 7.08 -18.19 -24.29
N CYS A 226 6.82 -16.88 -24.40
CA CYS A 226 5.55 -16.35 -24.90
C CYS A 226 5.27 -16.74 -26.36
N ASP A 227 6.29 -16.76 -27.23
CA ASP A 227 6.13 -17.16 -28.64
C ASP A 227 5.78 -18.65 -28.76
N LEU A 228 6.30 -19.48 -27.85
CA LEU A 228 6.04 -20.92 -27.80
C LEU A 228 4.68 -21.25 -27.16
N ASP A 229 4.21 -20.45 -26.21
CA ASP A 229 2.91 -20.62 -25.54
C ASP A 229 2.25 -19.25 -25.24
N PRO A 230 1.58 -18.64 -26.24
CA PRO A 230 1.02 -17.28 -26.11
C PRO A 230 -0.14 -17.15 -25.12
N GLY A 231 -0.81 -18.26 -24.78
CA GLY A 231 -1.97 -18.28 -23.86
C GLY A 231 -1.59 -18.44 -22.39
N ASN A 232 -0.28 -18.44 -22.08
CA ASN A 232 0.23 -18.67 -20.74
C ASN A 232 0.28 -17.38 -19.93
N GLY A 233 -0.64 -17.26 -18.97
CA GLY A 233 -0.72 -16.09 -18.07
C GLY A 233 0.53 -15.89 -17.21
N GLU A 234 1.24 -16.97 -16.86
CA GLU A 234 2.47 -16.86 -16.08
C GLU A 234 3.58 -16.21 -16.92
N TYR A 235 3.75 -16.62 -18.18
CA TYR A 235 4.75 -16.04 -19.06
C TYR A 235 4.45 -14.57 -19.39
N ALA A 236 3.18 -14.26 -19.66
CA ALA A 236 2.75 -12.88 -19.84
C ALA A 236 3.02 -12.01 -18.59
N GLY A 237 2.80 -12.56 -17.40
CA GLY A 237 3.12 -11.90 -16.13
C GLY A 237 4.61 -11.61 -15.96
N ILE A 238 5.47 -12.60 -16.21
CA ILE A 238 6.94 -12.44 -16.14
C ILE A 238 7.43 -11.42 -17.20
N HIS A 239 6.85 -11.42 -18.40
CA HIS A 239 7.21 -10.47 -19.45
C HIS A 239 6.82 -9.04 -19.05
N ALA A 240 5.61 -8.85 -18.51
CA ALA A 240 5.18 -7.57 -18.00
C ALA A 240 6.03 -7.09 -16.81
N GLU A 241 6.46 -8.00 -15.93
CA GLU A 241 7.37 -7.69 -14.82
C GLU A 241 8.75 -7.24 -15.31
N ALA A 242 9.30 -7.91 -16.33
CA ALA A 242 10.54 -7.47 -16.98
C ALA A 242 10.41 -6.05 -17.55
N LEU A 243 9.30 -5.76 -18.24
CA LEU A 243 9.03 -4.42 -18.78
C LEU A 243 8.85 -3.38 -17.66
N ARG A 244 8.21 -3.75 -16.55
CA ARG A 244 8.03 -2.90 -15.35
C ARG A 244 9.39 -2.51 -14.75
N GLN A 245 10.29 -3.48 -14.55
CA GLN A 245 11.65 -3.22 -14.04
C GLN A 245 12.49 -2.32 -14.96
N MET A 246 12.27 -2.39 -16.27
CA MET A 246 12.90 -1.48 -17.24
C MET A 246 12.27 -0.07 -17.27
N GLY A 247 11.27 0.22 -16.42
CA GLY A 247 10.51 1.47 -16.45
C GLY A 247 9.54 1.61 -17.64
N LYS A 248 9.35 0.55 -18.44
CA LYS A 248 8.47 0.53 -19.62
C LYS A 248 7.03 0.14 -19.23
N ARG A 249 6.45 0.84 -18.25
CA ARG A 249 5.15 0.53 -17.63
C ARG A 249 3.98 0.55 -18.62
N ASP A 250 3.93 1.53 -19.52
CA ASP A 250 2.89 1.61 -20.57
C ASP A 250 2.89 0.38 -21.48
N LYS A 251 4.08 -0.12 -21.84
CA LYS A 251 4.22 -1.32 -22.67
C LYS A 251 3.79 -2.57 -21.90
N ALA A 252 4.13 -2.64 -20.61
CA ALA A 252 3.68 -3.73 -19.74
C ALA A 252 2.15 -3.78 -19.63
N LEU A 253 1.50 -2.63 -19.37
CA LEU A 253 0.04 -2.54 -19.29
C LEU A 253 -0.63 -2.89 -20.62
N LYS A 254 -0.09 -2.42 -21.75
CA LYS A 254 -0.61 -2.77 -23.07
C LYS A 254 -0.51 -4.28 -23.32
N LEU A 255 0.66 -4.87 -23.09
CA LEU A 255 0.88 -6.32 -23.22
C LEU A 255 -0.13 -7.11 -22.39
N LEU A 256 -0.31 -6.76 -21.11
CA LEU A 256 -1.24 -7.46 -20.24
C LEU A 256 -2.69 -7.34 -20.71
N LYS A 257 -3.11 -6.17 -21.21
CA LYS A 257 -4.47 -5.95 -21.75
C LYS A 257 -4.71 -6.78 -23.01
N ASP A 258 -3.73 -6.85 -23.90
CA ASP A 258 -3.84 -7.55 -25.18
C ASP A 258 -3.87 -9.08 -24.99
N VAL A 259 -3.09 -9.62 -24.06
CA VAL A 259 -2.95 -11.08 -23.85
C VAL A 259 -4.03 -11.65 -22.92
N ARG A 260 -4.54 -10.86 -21.97
CA ARG A 260 -5.51 -11.30 -20.95
C ARG A 260 -6.74 -12.06 -21.51
N PRO A 261 -7.39 -11.66 -22.62
CA PRO A 261 -8.57 -12.37 -23.14
C PRO A 261 -8.27 -13.81 -23.61
N ALA A 262 -7.02 -14.10 -23.97
CA ALA A 262 -6.59 -15.40 -24.49
C ALA A 262 -5.89 -16.27 -23.42
N CYS A 263 -5.74 -15.78 -22.19
CA CYS A 263 -5.03 -16.48 -21.12
C CYS A 263 -5.83 -17.65 -20.52
N THR A 264 -5.14 -18.76 -20.25
CA THR A 264 -5.73 -19.92 -19.56
C THR A 264 -5.95 -19.69 -18.05
N ARG A 265 -5.29 -18.68 -17.46
CA ARG A 265 -5.42 -18.23 -16.06
C ARG A 265 -5.23 -16.70 -15.94
N PRO A 266 -6.19 -15.89 -16.41
CA PRO A 266 -6.05 -14.43 -16.43
C PRO A 266 -5.98 -13.79 -15.03
N GLU A 267 -6.42 -14.50 -13.99
CA GLU A 267 -6.36 -14.07 -12.59
C GLU A 267 -4.93 -13.87 -12.07
N LEU A 268 -3.95 -14.62 -12.59
CA LEU A 268 -2.53 -14.50 -12.25
C LEU A 268 -1.96 -13.13 -12.65
N LEU A 269 -2.55 -12.49 -13.65
CA LEU A 269 -2.13 -11.17 -14.13
C LEU A 269 -2.53 -10.05 -13.15
N ASN A 270 -3.49 -10.29 -12.26
CA ASN A 270 -3.99 -9.27 -11.34
C ASN A 270 -2.88 -8.75 -10.41
N ALA A 271 -2.01 -9.63 -9.89
CA ALA A 271 -0.87 -9.21 -9.07
C ALA A 271 0.06 -8.25 -9.82
N VAL A 272 0.34 -8.54 -11.10
CA VAL A 272 1.23 -7.71 -11.93
C VAL A 272 0.59 -6.38 -12.29
N PHE A 273 -0.71 -6.37 -12.63
CA PHE A 273 -1.47 -5.11 -12.76
C PHE A 273 -1.39 -4.28 -11.48
N GLY A 274 -1.63 -4.90 -10.32
CA GLY A 274 -1.54 -4.25 -9.02
C GLY A 274 -0.18 -3.60 -8.77
N ARG A 275 0.91 -4.32 -9.03
CA ARG A 275 2.28 -3.79 -8.88
C ARG A 275 2.58 -2.63 -9.83
N ILE A 276 2.13 -2.70 -11.09
CA ILE A 276 2.33 -1.60 -12.04
C ILE A 276 1.55 -0.35 -11.59
N TYR A 277 0.27 -0.49 -11.21
CA TYR A 277 -0.51 0.63 -10.71
C TYR A 277 0.02 1.18 -9.38
N LEU A 278 0.59 0.32 -8.53
CA LEU A 278 1.26 0.73 -7.30
C LEU A 278 2.49 1.60 -7.59
N ASP A 279 3.33 1.20 -8.56
CA ASP A 279 4.49 1.99 -9.00
C ASP A 279 4.09 3.33 -9.64
N GLU A 280 2.93 3.38 -10.28
CA GLU A 280 2.39 4.61 -10.88
C GLU A 280 1.71 5.54 -9.87
N GLY A 281 1.56 5.10 -8.61
CA GLY A 281 0.89 5.86 -7.55
C GLY A 281 -0.63 5.71 -7.53
N PHE A 282 -1.22 4.92 -8.42
CA PHE A 282 -2.67 4.66 -8.45
C PHE A 282 -3.07 3.64 -7.38
N PHE A 283 -2.92 4.01 -6.11
CA PHE A 283 -3.05 3.14 -4.95
C PHE A 283 -4.41 2.42 -4.87
N VAL A 284 -5.51 3.14 -5.08
CA VAL A 284 -6.87 2.55 -5.03
C VAL A 284 -7.08 1.52 -6.13
N ILE A 285 -6.57 1.77 -7.34
CA ILE A 285 -6.64 0.82 -8.44
C ILE A 285 -5.81 -0.42 -8.11
N ALA A 286 -4.59 -0.21 -7.60
CA ALA A 286 -3.69 -1.27 -7.18
C ALA A 286 -4.33 -2.16 -6.10
N GLN A 287 -4.96 -1.57 -5.08
CA GLN A 287 -5.71 -2.31 -4.05
C GLN A 287 -6.76 -3.24 -4.68
N SER A 288 -7.56 -2.73 -5.63
CA SER A 288 -8.60 -3.53 -6.29
C SER A 288 -8.03 -4.78 -6.98
N TYR A 289 -6.85 -4.65 -7.60
CA TYR A 289 -6.18 -5.75 -8.28
C TYR A 289 -5.55 -6.74 -7.29
N PHE A 290 -4.94 -6.27 -6.20
CA PHE A 290 -4.41 -7.14 -5.16
C PHE A 290 -5.52 -7.92 -4.43
N VAL A 291 -6.68 -7.28 -4.15
CA VAL A 291 -7.84 -7.97 -3.58
C VAL A 291 -8.36 -9.05 -4.54
N LYS A 292 -8.48 -8.74 -5.83
CA LYS A 292 -8.84 -9.75 -6.85
C LYS A 292 -7.83 -10.89 -6.90
N SER A 293 -6.53 -10.58 -6.78
CA SER A 293 -5.47 -11.60 -6.75
C SER A 293 -5.58 -12.50 -5.52
N LEU A 294 -5.79 -11.94 -4.33
CA LEU A 294 -5.98 -12.68 -3.08
C LEU A 294 -7.25 -13.53 -3.08
N SER A 295 -8.31 -13.08 -3.76
CA SER A 295 -9.55 -13.86 -3.89
C SER A 295 -9.36 -15.12 -4.76
N ALA A 296 -8.44 -15.06 -5.73
CA ALA A 296 -8.11 -16.18 -6.60
C ALA A 296 -7.09 -17.13 -5.97
N GLU A 297 -6.10 -16.58 -5.27
CA GLU A 297 -5.03 -17.35 -4.61
C GLU A 297 -4.88 -16.91 -3.14
N PRO A 298 -5.74 -17.43 -2.24
CA PRO A 298 -5.64 -17.15 -0.82
C PRO A 298 -4.37 -17.80 -0.26
N GLY A 299 -3.44 -16.99 0.25
CA GLY A 299 -2.24 -17.48 0.97
C GLY A 299 -0.89 -17.06 0.39
N VAL A 300 -0.85 -16.28 -0.69
CA VAL A 300 0.41 -15.71 -1.18
C VAL A 300 0.84 -14.55 -0.27
N THR A 301 1.87 -14.77 0.55
CA THR A 301 2.35 -13.78 1.55
C THR A 301 2.67 -12.42 0.96
N ASP A 302 3.38 -12.39 -0.19
CA ASP A 302 3.74 -11.14 -0.86
C ASP A 302 2.52 -10.28 -1.23
N LEU A 303 1.36 -10.88 -1.53
CA LEU A 303 0.17 -10.10 -1.85
C LEU A 303 -0.35 -9.30 -0.65
N PHE A 304 -0.24 -9.83 0.57
CA PHE A 304 -0.56 -9.06 1.78
C PHE A 304 0.40 -7.89 1.98
N TYR A 305 1.69 -8.10 1.70
CA TYR A 305 2.70 -7.05 1.73
C TYR A 305 2.43 -5.95 0.69
N GLN A 306 2.19 -6.32 -0.57
CA GLN A 306 1.89 -5.33 -1.63
C GLN A 306 0.58 -4.60 -1.39
N LEU A 307 -0.46 -5.28 -0.88
CA LEU A 307 -1.71 -4.65 -0.49
C LEU A 307 -1.51 -3.68 0.70
N GLY A 308 -0.69 -4.08 1.69
CA GLY A 308 -0.28 -3.20 2.79
C GLY A 308 0.41 -1.92 2.30
N LYS A 309 1.31 -2.03 1.32
CA LYS A 309 1.93 -0.87 0.66
C LYS A 309 0.92 0.00 -0.09
N ALA A 310 -0.04 -0.62 -0.78
CA ALA A 310 -1.08 0.12 -1.48
C ALA A 310 -1.99 0.90 -0.49
N TYR A 311 -2.31 0.32 0.67
CA TYR A 311 -3.01 1.03 1.74
C TYR A 311 -2.16 2.13 2.38
N LEU A 312 -0.84 1.95 2.51
CA LEU A 312 0.04 3.03 2.97
C LEU A 312 0.02 4.22 2.00
N GLY A 313 0.09 3.95 0.70
CA GLY A 313 0.04 5.00 -0.32
C GLY A 313 -1.29 5.76 -0.38
N SER A 314 -2.40 5.11 -0.03
CA SER A 314 -3.71 5.77 0.11
C SER A 314 -3.98 6.33 1.52
N GLU A 315 -2.98 6.34 2.41
CA GLU A 315 -3.05 6.82 3.79
C GLU A 315 -4.05 6.07 4.69
N GLU A 316 -4.46 4.85 4.29
CA GLU A 316 -5.35 3.98 5.05
C GLU A 316 -4.56 3.13 6.06
N TYR A 317 -3.85 3.80 6.97
CA TYR A 317 -2.87 3.18 7.88
C TYR A 317 -3.43 2.02 8.71
N GLY A 318 -4.68 2.10 9.14
CA GLY A 318 -5.34 1.02 9.88
C GLY A 318 -5.43 -0.27 9.08
N LYS A 319 -5.81 -0.18 7.80
CA LYS A 319 -5.89 -1.33 6.89
C LYS A 319 -4.49 -1.83 6.53
N ALA A 320 -3.54 -0.91 6.30
CA ALA A 320 -2.16 -1.26 6.03
C ALA A 320 -1.55 -2.13 7.16
N VAL A 321 -1.74 -1.72 8.42
CA VAL A 321 -1.27 -2.49 9.58
C VAL A 321 -1.88 -3.89 9.61
N VAL A 322 -3.19 -4.03 9.37
CA VAL A 322 -3.86 -5.34 9.38
C VAL A 322 -3.29 -6.30 8.33
N GLU A 323 -3.08 -5.83 7.09
CA GLU A 323 -2.53 -6.67 6.03
C GLU A 323 -1.05 -6.98 6.25
N LEU A 324 -0.25 -6.02 6.73
CA LEU A 324 1.16 -6.26 7.06
C LEU A 324 1.33 -7.19 8.26
N GLU A 325 0.44 -7.15 9.25
CA GLU A 325 0.43 -8.12 10.35
C GLU A 325 0.12 -9.54 9.83
N LYS A 326 -0.70 -9.71 8.79
CA LYS A 326 -0.88 -11.01 8.13
C LYS A 326 0.41 -11.47 7.45
N ALA A 327 1.08 -10.58 6.71
CA ALA A 327 2.35 -10.90 6.07
C ALA A 327 3.43 -11.34 7.08
N VAL A 328 3.57 -10.60 8.18
CA VAL A 328 4.51 -10.94 9.27
C VAL A 328 4.14 -12.24 9.97
N ARG A 329 2.85 -12.55 10.16
CA ARG A 329 2.43 -13.83 10.75
C ARG A 329 2.78 -15.03 9.87
N LEU A 330 2.69 -14.88 8.56
CA LEU A 330 2.99 -15.96 7.60
C LEU A 330 4.51 -16.16 7.45
N GLU A 331 5.28 -15.06 7.42
CA GLU A 331 6.75 -15.09 7.31
C GLU A 331 7.41 -14.19 8.38
N PRO A 332 7.52 -14.65 9.64
CA PRO A 332 8.04 -13.83 10.74
C PRO A 332 9.52 -13.45 10.60
N ALA A 333 10.28 -14.24 9.84
CA ALA A 333 11.71 -14.03 9.63
C ALA A 333 12.01 -12.94 8.59
N SER A 334 11.01 -12.47 7.82
CA SER A 334 11.22 -11.47 6.78
C SER A 334 11.44 -10.07 7.40
N PRO A 335 12.65 -9.49 7.30
CA PRO A 335 12.91 -8.15 7.81
C PRO A 335 12.11 -7.09 7.06
N LEU A 336 11.85 -7.32 5.78
CA LEU A 336 11.11 -6.42 4.92
C LEU A 336 9.69 -6.20 5.45
N TYR A 337 8.98 -7.28 5.81
CA TYR A 337 7.60 -7.18 6.28
C TYR A 337 7.52 -6.55 7.66
N ARG A 338 8.43 -6.91 8.57
CA ARG A 338 8.52 -6.30 9.91
C ARG A 338 8.83 -4.81 9.84
N CYS A 339 9.79 -4.42 9.00
CA CYS A 339 10.13 -3.02 8.78
C CYS A 339 8.93 -2.23 8.26
N MET A 340 8.22 -2.78 7.27
CA MET A 340 7.05 -2.13 6.67
C MET A 340 5.86 -2.06 7.64
N LEU A 341 5.70 -3.04 8.53
CA LEU A 341 4.77 -2.94 9.65
C LEU A 341 5.14 -1.82 10.63
N GLY A 342 6.44 -1.64 10.90
CA GLY A 342 6.95 -0.50 11.66
C GLY A 342 6.60 0.83 11.00
N VAL A 343 6.85 0.96 9.69
CA VAL A 343 6.47 2.14 8.88
C VAL A 343 4.98 2.42 8.96
N ALA A 344 4.13 1.41 8.80
CA ALA A 344 2.68 1.58 8.86
C ALA A 344 2.18 2.04 10.24
N ASN A 345 2.77 1.54 11.32
CA ASN A 345 2.43 2.00 12.67
C ASN A 345 2.91 3.45 12.91
N ARG A 346 4.08 3.82 12.39
CA ARG A 346 4.64 5.17 12.50
C ARG A 346 3.74 6.18 11.80
N ASP A 347 3.40 5.92 10.53
CA ASP A 347 2.62 6.83 9.70
C ASP A 347 1.15 6.87 10.18
N GLY A 348 0.65 5.77 10.75
CA GLY A 348 -0.64 5.73 11.46
C GLY A 348 -0.65 6.36 12.85
N GLY A 349 0.41 7.07 13.26
CA GLY A 349 0.50 7.81 14.54
C GLY A 349 0.84 6.96 15.77
N LYS A 350 0.97 5.64 15.63
CA LYS A 350 1.36 4.71 16.71
C LYS A 350 2.88 4.60 16.82
N ILE A 351 3.54 5.76 16.99
CA ILE A 351 4.99 5.90 16.88
C ILE A 351 5.74 5.01 17.89
N ILE A 352 5.27 4.89 19.13
CA ILE A 352 5.90 4.03 20.15
C ILE A 352 5.85 2.55 19.76
N LYS A 353 4.73 2.06 19.18
CA LYS A 353 4.63 0.68 18.68
C LYS A 353 5.58 0.46 17.50
N ALA A 354 5.73 1.45 16.62
CA ALA A 354 6.69 1.39 15.52
C ALA A 354 8.14 1.29 16.02
N ILE A 355 8.51 2.09 17.02
CA ILE A 355 9.82 2.06 17.66
C ILE A 355 10.13 0.66 18.19
N ALA A 356 9.23 0.07 18.98
CA ALA A 356 9.43 -1.27 19.54
C ALA A 356 9.64 -2.35 18.45
N ILE A 357 8.85 -2.30 17.36
CA ILE A 357 8.99 -3.26 16.25
C ILE A 357 10.34 -3.10 15.54
N LEU A 358 10.78 -1.86 15.33
CA LEU A 358 12.01 -1.55 14.62
C LEU A 358 13.27 -1.79 15.47
N GLU A 359 13.22 -1.49 16.76
CA GLU A 359 14.28 -1.83 17.73
C GLU A 359 14.52 -3.34 17.75
N GLN A 360 13.44 -4.13 17.92
CA GLN A 360 13.54 -5.59 17.88
C GLN A 360 14.08 -6.10 16.54
N LEU A 361 13.71 -5.46 15.42
CA LEU A 361 14.23 -5.85 14.11
C LEU A 361 15.74 -5.58 13.96
N ILE A 362 16.23 -4.47 14.51
CA ILE A 362 17.67 -4.14 14.49
C ILE A 362 18.45 -5.06 15.44
N GLU A 363 17.86 -5.46 16.57
CA GLU A 363 18.46 -6.46 17.46
C GLU A 363 18.59 -7.83 16.76
N ASP A 364 17.55 -8.27 16.06
CA ASP A 364 17.55 -9.56 15.35
C ASP A 364 18.42 -9.54 14.09
N GLN A 365 18.43 -8.43 13.35
CA GLN A 365 19.07 -8.28 12.04
C GLN A 365 19.76 -6.90 11.91
N PRO A 366 20.93 -6.72 12.55
CA PRO A 366 21.59 -5.41 12.65
C PRO A 366 22.03 -4.83 11.30
N ASP A 367 22.24 -5.68 10.29
CA ASP A 367 22.68 -5.26 8.95
C ASP A 367 21.52 -4.85 8.03
N PHE A 368 20.25 -4.97 8.47
CA PHE A 368 19.10 -4.52 7.71
C PHE A 368 18.89 -3.00 7.86
N LEU A 369 19.73 -2.23 7.15
CA LEU A 369 19.82 -0.76 7.24
C LEU A 369 18.49 0.01 7.09
N PRO A 370 17.50 -0.42 6.29
CA PRO A 370 16.20 0.27 6.24
C PRO A 370 15.53 0.39 7.62
N ALA A 371 15.69 -0.60 8.51
CA ALA A 371 15.13 -0.53 9.85
C ALA A 371 15.75 0.63 10.67
N THR A 372 17.06 0.81 10.62
CA THR A 372 17.77 1.91 11.29
C THR A 372 17.30 3.27 10.79
N PHE A 373 17.15 3.43 9.47
CA PHE A 373 16.62 4.67 8.89
C PHE A 373 15.20 4.97 9.39
N HIS A 374 14.32 3.97 9.37
CA HIS A 374 12.93 4.15 9.81
C HIS A 374 12.80 4.36 11.32
N LEU A 375 13.67 3.75 12.13
CA LEU A 375 13.72 3.97 13.58
C LEU A 375 14.18 5.39 13.89
N ALA A 376 15.24 5.86 13.23
CA ALA A 376 15.71 7.23 13.39
C ALA A 376 14.65 8.24 12.98
N TYR A 377 13.90 7.97 11.91
CA TYR A 377 12.75 8.78 11.53
C TYR A 377 11.68 8.80 12.63
N ALA A 378 11.35 7.65 13.22
CA ALA A 378 10.37 7.57 14.31
C ALA A 378 10.83 8.34 15.57
N TYR A 379 12.12 8.27 15.92
CA TYR A 379 12.70 9.09 16.99
C TYR A 379 12.63 10.59 16.68
N ASN A 380 12.92 11.00 15.46
CA ASN A 380 12.80 12.40 15.05
C ASN A 380 11.36 12.94 15.15
N MET A 381 10.34 12.10 14.95
CA MET A 381 8.93 12.49 15.13
C MET A 381 8.54 12.71 16.61
N LEU A 382 9.31 12.19 17.57
CA LEU A 382 9.12 12.39 19.01
C LEU A 382 10.08 13.42 19.60
N ASP A 383 10.79 14.16 18.75
CA ASP A 383 11.87 15.06 19.16
C ASP A 383 12.97 14.37 19.99
N TRP A 384 13.26 13.10 19.68
CA TRP A 384 14.35 12.32 20.27
C TRP A 384 15.57 12.32 19.36
N GLN A 385 15.97 13.50 18.86
CA GLN A 385 17.02 13.62 17.83
C GLN A 385 18.37 13.06 18.29
N LYS A 386 18.69 13.13 19.59
CA LYS A 386 19.92 12.53 20.15
C LYS A 386 19.97 11.02 19.96
N LYS A 387 18.85 10.31 20.18
CA LYS A 387 18.77 8.87 19.96
C LYS A 387 18.86 8.53 18.47
N ALA A 388 18.18 9.31 17.62
CA ALA A 388 18.25 9.17 16.17
C ALA A 388 19.69 9.30 15.66
N LEU A 389 20.42 10.31 16.15
CA LEU A 389 21.80 10.55 15.77
C LEU A 389 22.69 9.38 16.19
N GLN A 390 22.58 8.91 17.43
CA GLN A 390 23.38 7.80 17.96
C GLN A 390 23.27 6.53 17.11
N ILE A 391 22.05 6.08 16.79
CA ILE A 391 21.85 4.85 16.01
C ILE A 391 22.31 5.00 14.56
N LEU A 392 22.15 6.20 13.98
CA LEU A 392 22.56 6.49 12.61
C LEU A 392 24.08 6.58 12.48
N GLU A 393 24.75 7.22 13.44
CA GLU A 393 26.21 7.31 13.49
C GLU A 393 26.84 5.92 13.64
N GLN A 394 26.34 5.11 14.58
CA GLN A 394 26.81 3.73 14.77
C GLN A 394 26.64 2.86 13.51
N ALA A 395 25.51 2.99 12.81
CA ALA A 395 25.29 2.27 11.57
C ALA A 395 26.17 2.81 10.42
N ALA A 396 26.34 4.14 10.34
CA ALA A 396 27.14 4.78 9.31
C ALA A 396 28.65 4.58 9.50
N GLU A 397 29.13 4.32 10.72
CA GLU A 397 30.50 3.89 10.98
C GLU A 397 30.81 2.53 10.33
N LYS A 398 29.83 1.61 10.34
CA LYS A 398 29.96 0.28 9.74
C LYS A 398 29.68 0.28 8.24
N HIS A 399 28.76 1.15 7.79
CA HIS A 399 28.30 1.24 6.41
C HIS A 399 28.39 2.68 5.89
N PRO A 400 29.61 3.24 5.76
CA PRO A 400 29.80 4.64 5.37
C PRO A 400 29.29 4.95 3.96
N GLU A 401 29.22 3.93 3.10
CA GLU A 401 28.70 3.98 1.74
C GLU A 401 27.17 3.82 1.61
N SER A 402 26.40 3.77 2.71
CA SER A 402 24.93 3.75 2.60
C SER A 402 24.36 5.16 2.38
N PRO A 403 23.73 5.43 1.22
CA PRO A 403 23.08 6.72 0.99
C PRO A 403 21.86 6.92 1.90
N GLU A 404 21.18 5.86 2.32
CA GLU A 404 20.03 5.92 3.24
C GLU A 404 20.44 6.41 4.63
N LEU A 405 21.54 5.90 5.18
CA LEU A 405 22.04 6.33 6.49
C LEU A 405 22.51 7.79 6.46
N GLN A 406 23.23 8.18 5.40
CA GLN A 406 23.64 9.59 5.21
C GLN A 406 22.42 10.50 5.06
N ALA A 407 21.37 10.07 4.35
CA ALA A 407 20.11 10.83 4.29
C ALA A 407 19.41 10.91 5.66
N GLY A 408 19.43 9.84 6.45
CA GLY A 408 18.90 9.81 7.82
C GLY A 408 19.61 10.81 8.74
N LEU A 409 20.94 10.90 8.66
CA LEU A 409 21.74 11.91 9.37
C LEU A 409 21.35 13.32 8.91
N GLY A 410 21.21 13.53 7.60
CA GLY A 410 20.74 14.79 7.03
C GLY A 410 19.38 15.24 7.59
N ILE A 411 18.41 14.33 7.64
CA ILE A 411 17.07 14.58 8.21
C ILE A 411 17.17 14.91 9.71
N THR A 412 17.96 14.15 10.46
CA THR A 412 18.13 14.35 11.91
C THR A 412 18.75 15.71 12.22
N TYR A 413 19.81 16.12 11.51
CA TYR A 413 20.38 17.45 11.66
C TYR A 413 19.44 18.57 11.23
N THR A 414 18.57 18.33 10.23
CA THR A 414 17.52 19.30 9.85
C THR A 414 16.54 19.52 11.01
N ARG A 415 16.12 18.44 11.69
CA ARG A 415 15.25 18.52 12.88
C ARG A 415 15.92 19.21 14.07
N MET A 416 17.25 19.23 14.12
CA MET A 416 18.04 19.97 15.11
C MET A 416 18.36 21.41 14.66
N ASP A 417 17.71 21.91 13.60
CA ASP A 417 17.97 23.23 13.00
C ASP A 417 19.44 23.45 12.57
N SER A 418 20.17 22.35 12.38
CA SER A 418 21.60 22.33 12.06
C SER A 418 21.80 22.16 10.55
N ILE A 419 21.25 23.11 9.78
CA ILE A 419 21.14 23.02 8.31
C ILE A 419 22.51 22.79 7.63
N ARG A 420 23.59 23.39 8.13
CA ARG A 420 24.95 23.18 7.57
C ARG A 420 25.36 21.70 7.58
N TYR A 421 25.16 21.02 8.70
CA TYR A 421 25.48 19.59 8.84
C TYR A 421 24.51 18.74 8.03
N ALA A 422 23.23 19.11 8.02
CA ALA A 422 22.24 18.44 7.18
C ALA A 422 22.65 18.43 5.70
N GLU A 423 23.06 19.58 5.15
CA GLU A 423 23.53 19.67 3.77
C GLU A 423 24.75 18.79 3.49
N GLU A 424 25.70 18.74 4.42
CA GLU A 424 26.91 17.92 4.25
C GLU A 424 26.54 16.46 4.07
N HIS A 425 25.65 15.93 4.92
CA HIS A 425 25.20 14.55 4.86
C HIS A 425 24.32 14.26 3.64
N PHE A 426 23.43 15.17 3.24
CA PHE A 426 22.69 15.03 1.97
C PHE A 426 23.64 15.04 0.75
N LYS A 427 24.66 15.89 0.75
CA LYS A 427 25.68 15.91 -0.31
C LYS A 427 26.50 14.63 -0.34
N LYS A 428 26.85 14.04 0.82
CA LYS A 428 27.48 12.71 0.91
C LYS A 428 26.58 11.63 0.30
N ALA A 429 25.30 11.59 0.69
CA ALA A 429 24.33 10.65 0.14
C ALA A 429 24.21 10.77 -1.40
N LEU A 430 24.20 11.99 -1.95
CA LEU A 430 24.16 12.24 -3.39
C LEU A 430 25.49 11.96 -4.11
N ARG A 431 26.64 11.98 -3.43
CA ARG A 431 27.91 11.52 -4.02
C ARG A 431 27.91 10.01 -4.24
N ILE A 432 27.32 9.28 -3.30
CA ILE A 432 27.17 7.82 -3.37
C ILE A 432 26.15 7.45 -4.44
N ASN A 433 24.95 8.06 -4.39
CA ASN A 433 23.90 7.84 -5.39
C ASN A 433 23.32 9.17 -5.89
N ALA A 434 23.93 9.70 -6.96
CA ALA A 434 23.56 10.99 -7.55
C ALA A 434 22.17 11.03 -8.17
N LYS A 435 21.55 9.86 -8.41
CA LYS A 435 20.26 9.73 -9.11
C LYS A 435 19.12 9.30 -8.20
N SER A 436 19.33 9.29 -6.88
CA SER A 436 18.27 8.88 -5.93
C SER A 436 17.19 9.96 -5.81
N PRO A 437 15.95 9.73 -6.29
CA PRO A 437 14.86 10.69 -6.15
C PRO A 437 14.49 10.90 -4.67
N ILE A 438 14.64 9.87 -3.83
CA ILE A 438 14.35 9.93 -2.39
C ILE A 438 15.29 10.91 -1.69
N VAL A 439 16.60 10.80 -1.94
CA VAL A 439 17.60 11.69 -1.32
C VAL A 439 17.44 13.13 -1.83
N LEU A 440 17.21 13.30 -3.13
CA LEU A 440 16.95 14.61 -3.74
C LEU A 440 15.70 15.28 -3.14
N ASN A 441 14.62 14.50 -2.95
CA ASN A 441 13.41 14.98 -2.28
C ASN A 441 13.69 15.37 -0.83
N ASN A 442 14.32 14.50 -0.04
CA ASN A 442 14.59 14.78 1.38
C ASN A 442 15.49 16.01 1.57
N TYR A 443 16.48 16.20 0.68
CA TYR A 443 17.29 17.41 0.70
C TYR A 443 16.47 18.65 0.32
N GLY A 444 15.59 18.55 -0.69
CA GLY A 444 14.65 19.61 -1.01
C GLY A 444 13.73 19.97 0.16
N VAL A 445 13.20 18.98 0.89
CA VAL A 445 12.39 19.19 2.10
C VAL A 445 13.19 19.92 3.17
N ALA A 446 14.42 19.49 3.44
CA ALA A 446 15.29 20.14 4.42
C ALA A 446 15.58 21.61 4.08
N LEU A 447 15.80 21.92 2.80
CA LEU A 447 15.96 23.29 2.33
C LEU A 447 14.68 24.12 2.49
N ALA A 448 13.52 23.52 2.21
CA ALA A 448 12.24 24.18 2.39
C ALA A 448 11.93 24.46 3.87
N GLU A 449 12.25 23.53 4.78
CA GLU A 449 12.13 23.73 6.24
C GLU A 449 13.06 24.85 6.73
N ALA A 450 14.23 25.00 6.11
CA ALA A 450 15.15 26.13 6.34
C ALA A 450 14.71 27.46 5.68
N GLY A 451 13.51 27.53 5.10
CA GLY A 451 12.99 28.71 4.38
C GLY A 451 13.62 28.96 3.00
N ARG A 452 14.54 28.11 2.54
CA ARG A 452 15.23 28.21 1.24
C ARG A 452 14.41 27.56 0.13
N HIS A 453 13.16 28.00 -0.03
CA HIS A 453 12.21 27.43 -0.98
C HIS A 453 12.68 27.49 -2.44
N SER A 454 13.43 28.53 -2.84
CA SER A 454 13.99 28.62 -4.20
C SER A 454 14.94 27.46 -4.50
N ASP A 455 15.88 27.16 -3.60
CA ASP A 455 16.82 26.04 -3.76
C ASP A 455 16.10 24.70 -3.71
N ALA A 456 15.12 24.57 -2.80
CA ALA A 456 14.28 23.39 -2.68
C ALA A 456 13.58 23.02 -3.99
N THR A 457 13.01 24.00 -4.70
CA THR A 457 12.38 23.75 -6.02
C THR A 457 13.35 23.15 -7.04
N GLY A 458 14.64 23.52 -6.99
CA GLY A 458 15.67 22.96 -7.85
C GLY A 458 15.93 21.47 -7.57
N TYR A 459 15.99 21.07 -6.31
CA TYR A 459 16.18 19.68 -5.92
C TYR A 459 14.94 18.81 -6.18
N PHE A 460 13.73 19.33 -5.93
CA PHE A 460 12.51 18.60 -6.28
C PHE A 460 12.39 18.38 -7.79
N LYS A 461 12.70 19.38 -8.62
CA LYS A 461 12.73 19.22 -10.08
C LYS A 461 13.74 18.16 -10.53
N LYS A 462 14.92 18.11 -9.91
CA LYS A 462 15.90 17.02 -10.16
C LYS A 462 15.35 15.66 -9.75
N ALA A 463 14.64 15.57 -8.64
CA ALA A 463 14.03 14.32 -8.19
C ALA A 463 12.96 13.84 -9.19
N LEU A 464 12.14 14.75 -9.73
CA LEU A 464 11.13 14.45 -10.75
C LEU A 464 11.72 14.05 -12.12
N VAL A 465 13.01 14.32 -12.40
CA VAL A 465 13.66 13.74 -13.60
C VAL A 465 13.75 12.22 -13.49
N TYR A 466 13.94 11.70 -12.28
CA TYR A 466 14.09 10.26 -12.02
C TYR A 466 12.79 9.58 -11.59
N ASP A 467 11.85 10.34 -11.00
CA ASP A 467 10.52 9.85 -10.63
C ASP A 467 9.43 10.89 -10.99
N PRO A 468 9.02 10.99 -12.27
CA PRO A 468 8.21 12.10 -12.78
C PRO A 468 6.80 12.21 -12.23
N ARG A 469 6.25 11.13 -11.65
CA ARG A 469 4.85 11.08 -11.18
C ARG A 469 4.72 10.90 -9.67
N ASN A 470 5.80 11.06 -8.92
CA ASN A 470 5.77 10.91 -7.48
C ASN A 470 4.87 11.98 -6.83
N PRO A 471 3.72 11.61 -6.23
CA PRO A 471 2.77 12.58 -5.69
C PRO A 471 3.37 13.39 -4.54
N GLY A 472 4.24 12.80 -3.71
CA GLY A 472 4.89 13.48 -2.60
C GLY A 472 5.88 14.55 -3.06
N ILE A 473 6.68 14.26 -4.09
CA ILE A 473 7.64 15.22 -4.65
C ILE A 473 6.90 16.36 -5.35
N LEU A 474 5.86 16.05 -6.14
CA LEU A 474 5.01 17.05 -6.80
C LEU A 474 4.32 17.96 -5.78
N PHE A 475 3.81 17.40 -4.70
CA PHE A 475 3.21 18.15 -3.59
C PHE A 475 4.22 19.10 -2.93
N ASN A 476 5.41 18.60 -2.57
CA ASN A 476 6.47 19.40 -1.95
C ASN A 476 6.97 20.53 -2.87
N LEU A 477 7.07 20.25 -4.18
CA LEU A 477 7.40 21.25 -5.18
C LEU A 477 6.30 22.31 -5.30
N GLY A 478 5.03 21.89 -5.35
CA GLY A 478 3.89 22.79 -5.35
C GLY A 478 3.88 23.72 -4.14
N LYS A 479 4.01 23.17 -2.92
CA LYS A 479 4.11 23.92 -1.67
C LYS A 479 5.26 24.93 -1.68
N SER A 480 6.44 24.53 -2.17
CA SER A 480 7.59 25.44 -2.28
C SER A 480 7.38 26.52 -3.35
N CYS A 481 6.67 26.23 -4.44
CA CYS A 481 6.29 27.22 -5.44
C CYS A 481 5.32 28.27 -4.87
N ILE A 482 4.35 27.87 -4.03
CA ILE A 482 3.47 28.80 -3.30
C ILE A 482 4.30 29.74 -2.42
N ALA A 483 5.27 29.21 -1.67
CA ALA A 483 6.12 30.00 -0.78
C ALA A 483 6.99 31.04 -1.51
N VAL A 484 7.30 30.82 -2.80
CA VAL A 484 7.99 31.79 -3.65
C VAL A 484 7.03 32.58 -4.59
N ASN A 485 5.73 32.57 -4.29
CA ASN A 485 4.66 33.26 -5.03
C ASN A 485 4.53 32.86 -6.52
N LYS A 486 4.98 31.65 -6.89
CA LYS A 486 4.81 31.07 -8.23
C LYS A 486 3.54 30.22 -8.30
N TYR A 487 2.39 30.88 -8.19
CA TYR A 487 1.09 30.20 -8.06
C TYR A 487 0.70 29.33 -9.26
N ARG A 488 1.00 29.77 -10.49
CA ARG A 488 0.73 28.97 -11.71
C ARG A 488 1.60 27.72 -11.83
N ASP A 489 2.87 27.81 -11.44
CA ASP A 489 3.73 26.62 -11.36
C ASP A 489 3.21 25.66 -10.29
N ALA A 490 2.81 26.19 -9.12
CA ALA A 490 2.24 25.40 -8.05
C ALA A 490 0.96 24.67 -8.47
N GLU A 491 0.04 25.36 -9.13
CA GLU A 491 -1.21 24.82 -9.70
C GLU A 491 -0.90 23.61 -10.59
N LYS A 492 0.00 23.77 -11.57
CA LYS A 492 0.40 22.68 -12.48
C LYS A 492 0.89 21.44 -11.74
N TYR A 493 1.76 21.59 -10.75
CA TYR A 493 2.33 20.43 -10.04
C TYR A 493 1.33 19.79 -9.07
N LEU A 494 0.50 20.59 -8.41
CA LEU A 494 -0.51 20.09 -7.48
C LEU A 494 -1.67 19.38 -8.19
N LEU A 495 -2.06 19.81 -9.39
CA LEU A 495 -3.04 19.07 -10.20
C LEU A 495 -2.54 17.66 -10.51
N ILE A 496 -1.28 17.51 -10.94
CA ILE A 496 -0.67 16.19 -11.17
C ILE A 496 -0.59 15.39 -9.86
N ALA A 497 -0.28 16.04 -8.73
CA ALA A 497 -0.25 15.36 -7.44
C ALA A 497 -1.63 14.80 -7.03
N VAL A 498 -2.72 15.55 -7.28
CA VAL A 498 -4.10 15.12 -7.02
C VAL A 498 -4.56 14.06 -8.00
N GLU A 499 -4.17 14.14 -9.27
CA GLU A 499 -4.41 13.08 -10.26
C GLU A 499 -3.74 11.76 -9.85
N SER A 500 -2.48 11.83 -9.39
CA SER A 500 -1.74 10.65 -8.91
C SER A 500 -2.27 10.13 -7.57
N SER A 501 -2.70 11.01 -6.66
CA SER A 501 -3.30 10.63 -5.38
C SER A 501 -4.61 11.38 -5.15
N PRO A 502 -5.73 10.83 -5.63
CA PRO A 502 -7.05 11.41 -5.41
C PRO A 502 -7.47 11.46 -3.94
N GLY A 503 -6.75 10.81 -3.02
CA GLY A 503 -6.97 10.91 -1.57
C GLY A 503 -6.28 12.11 -0.92
N ASN A 504 -5.38 12.81 -1.62
CA ASN A 504 -4.58 13.88 -1.03
C ASN A 504 -5.42 15.16 -0.82
N SER A 505 -6.08 15.22 0.34
CA SER A 505 -6.93 16.33 0.77
C SER A 505 -6.13 17.63 0.92
N GLU A 506 -4.89 17.55 1.41
CA GLU A 506 -4.01 18.69 1.59
C GLU A 506 -3.61 19.35 0.27
N ALA A 507 -3.31 18.55 -0.77
CA ALA A 507 -3.02 19.07 -2.10
C ALA A 507 -4.23 19.83 -2.69
N ARG A 508 -5.46 19.34 -2.46
CA ARG A 508 -6.69 20.04 -2.87
C ARG A 508 -6.91 21.34 -2.09
N LYS A 509 -6.61 21.37 -0.79
CA LYS A 509 -6.67 22.61 0.02
C LYS A 509 -5.72 23.65 -0.53
N LEU A 510 -4.47 23.27 -0.84
CA LEU A 510 -3.50 24.18 -1.45
C LEU A 510 -3.95 24.69 -2.83
N LEU A 511 -4.61 23.85 -3.64
CA LEU A 511 -5.22 24.30 -4.90
C LEU A 511 -6.33 25.33 -4.68
N ALA A 512 -7.24 25.09 -3.73
CA ALA A 512 -8.28 26.05 -3.39
C ALA A 512 -7.71 27.40 -2.92
N ASP A 513 -6.66 27.36 -2.10
CA ASP A 513 -5.94 28.55 -1.65
C ASP A 513 -5.27 29.30 -2.81
N ILE A 514 -4.63 28.57 -3.75
CA ILE A 514 -4.04 29.15 -4.96
C ILE A 514 -5.11 29.84 -5.81
N TYR A 515 -6.23 29.16 -6.08
CA TYR A 515 -7.31 29.73 -6.87
C TYR A 515 -7.91 30.97 -6.20
N GLN A 516 -8.02 30.97 -4.87
CA GLN A 516 -8.43 32.16 -4.12
C GLN A 516 -7.44 33.33 -4.31
N LYS A 517 -6.12 33.08 -4.25
CA LYS A 517 -5.09 34.10 -4.48
C LYS A 517 -5.07 34.63 -5.91
N LEU A 518 -5.38 33.77 -6.88
CA LEU A 518 -5.49 34.13 -8.29
C LEU A 518 -6.82 34.83 -8.64
N GLY A 519 -7.79 34.83 -7.72
CA GLY A 519 -9.14 35.37 -7.95
C GLY A 519 -10.06 34.45 -8.76
N GLU A 520 -9.66 33.20 -8.97
CA GLU A 520 -10.41 32.19 -9.73
C GLU A 520 -11.45 31.51 -8.83
N VAL A 521 -12.52 32.24 -8.52
CA VAL A 521 -13.55 31.81 -7.56
C VAL A 521 -14.21 30.48 -7.95
N ASP A 522 -14.50 30.27 -9.24
CA ASP A 522 -15.14 29.04 -9.73
C ASP A 522 -14.26 27.80 -9.51
N ASN A 523 -12.96 27.90 -9.83
CA ASN A 523 -12.00 26.81 -9.65
C ASN A 523 -11.80 26.49 -8.16
N ALA A 524 -11.74 27.53 -7.31
CA ALA A 524 -11.66 27.35 -5.86
C ALA A 524 -12.88 26.61 -5.29
N ILE A 525 -14.09 26.98 -5.73
CA ILE A 525 -15.34 26.32 -5.34
C ILE A 525 -15.33 24.86 -5.78
N SER A 526 -14.95 24.56 -7.03
CA SER A 526 -14.88 23.17 -7.53
C SER A 526 -13.93 22.30 -6.72
N ALA A 527 -12.72 22.80 -6.42
CA ALA A 527 -11.73 22.08 -5.62
C ALA A 527 -12.25 21.81 -4.19
N LEU A 528 -12.95 22.77 -3.59
CA LEU A 528 -13.54 22.63 -2.26
C LEU A 528 -14.76 21.70 -2.25
N THR A 529 -15.57 21.68 -3.31
CA THR A 529 -16.71 20.75 -3.42
C THR A 529 -16.22 19.30 -3.40
N GLU A 530 -15.18 18.97 -4.17
CA GLU A 530 -14.59 17.63 -4.14
C GLU A 530 -13.98 17.28 -2.78
N LEU A 531 -13.26 18.22 -2.18
CA LEU A 531 -12.65 18.05 -0.87
C LEU A 531 -13.70 17.76 0.22
N LEU A 532 -14.77 18.56 0.25
CA LEU A 532 -15.86 18.45 1.24
C LEU A 532 -16.77 17.24 0.99
N ALA A 533 -16.83 16.73 -0.23
CA ALA A 533 -17.49 15.46 -0.51
C ALA A 533 -16.72 14.28 0.13
N ALA A 534 -15.39 14.37 0.21
CA ALA A 534 -14.55 13.35 0.83
C ALA A 534 -14.44 13.51 2.36
N ASP A 535 -14.29 14.74 2.84
CA ASP A 535 -14.25 15.07 4.27
C ASP A 535 -15.25 16.19 4.61
N PRO A 536 -16.52 15.83 4.91
CA PRO A 536 -17.52 16.79 5.34
C PRO A 536 -17.25 17.42 6.71
N GLY A 537 -16.23 16.97 7.46
CA GLY A 537 -15.90 17.45 8.79
C GLY A 537 -14.92 18.63 8.82
N ASP A 538 -14.31 18.99 7.68
CA ASP A 538 -13.33 20.08 7.62
C ASP A 538 -14.00 21.46 7.63
N TYR A 539 -14.29 21.96 8.84
CA TYR A 539 -14.93 23.26 9.04
C TYR A 539 -14.14 24.43 8.41
N LYS A 540 -12.80 24.35 8.34
CA LYS A 540 -12.00 25.42 7.74
C LYS A 540 -12.28 25.51 6.23
N SER A 541 -12.32 24.36 5.57
CA SER A 541 -12.66 24.26 4.15
C SER A 541 -14.14 24.62 3.90
N GLN A 542 -15.06 24.26 4.79
CA GLN A 542 -16.47 24.66 4.71
C GLN A 542 -16.64 26.19 4.80
N ILE A 543 -15.92 26.84 5.71
CA ILE A 543 -15.95 28.30 5.86
C ILE A 543 -15.41 28.98 4.61
N LEU A 544 -14.28 28.50 4.09
CA LEU A 544 -13.71 29.03 2.86
C LEU A 544 -14.68 28.88 1.68
N TYR A 545 -15.26 27.68 1.54
CA TYR A 545 -16.27 27.38 0.51
C TYR A 545 -17.48 28.30 0.61
N ALA A 546 -18.06 28.44 1.80
CA ALA A 546 -19.21 29.30 2.03
C ALA A 546 -18.92 30.78 1.74
N THR A 547 -17.75 31.25 2.16
CA THR A 547 -17.33 32.64 1.92
C THR A 547 -17.16 32.91 0.42
N LEU A 548 -16.64 31.94 -0.34
CA LEU A 548 -16.50 32.03 -1.79
C LEU A 548 -17.86 31.99 -2.50
N LEU A 549 -18.80 31.16 -2.03
CA LEU A 549 -20.18 31.12 -2.55
C LEU A 549 -20.89 32.47 -2.37
N VAL A 550 -20.78 33.08 -1.17
CA VAL A 550 -21.33 34.42 -0.91
C VAL A 550 -20.73 35.46 -1.86
N ARG A 551 -19.40 35.41 -2.10
CA ARG A 551 -18.73 36.33 -3.04
C ARG A 551 -19.13 36.10 -4.51
N ARG A 552 -19.44 34.87 -4.90
CA ARG A 552 -19.92 34.51 -6.24
C ARG A 552 -21.36 34.95 -6.49
N GLY A 553 -22.12 35.26 -5.44
CA GLY A 553 -23.54 35.61 -5.50
C GLY A 553 -24.48 34.46 -5.12
N GLU A 554 -23.95 33.28 -4.80
CA GLU A 554 -24.71 32.12 -4.29
C GLU A 554 -24.85 32.17 -2.77
N ALA A 555 -25.36 33.30 -2.28
CA ALA A 555 -25.35 33.55 -0.85
C ALA A 555 -26.27 32.62 -0.04
N GLU A 556 -27.34 32.09 -0.63
CA GLU A 556 -28.28 31.22 0.11
C GLU A 556 -27.57 29.93 0.52
N HIS A 557 -26.85 29.33 -0.43
CA HIS A 557 -26.01 28.18 -0.20
C HIS A 557 -24.87 28.50 0.78
N GLY A 558 -24.13 29.60 0.55
CA GLY A 558 -23.01 29.98 1.42
C GLY A 558 -23.45 30.20 2.87
N VAL A 559 -24.54 30.93 3.09
CA VAL A 559 -25.13 31.14 4.42
C VAL A 559 -25.58 29.82 5.03
N SER A 560 -26.27 28.94 4.29
CA SER A 560 -26.69 27.63 4.81
C SER A 560 -25.52 26.76 5.27
N VAL A 561 -24.38 26.82 4.58
CA VAL A 561 -23.16 26.11 5.00
C VAL A 561 -22.61 26.71 6.30
N LEU A 562 -22.52 28.04 6.40
CA LEU A 562 -22.08 28.71 7.63
C LEU A 562 -22.99 28.43 8.81
N GLU A 563 -24.32 28.37 8.61
CA GLU A 563 -25.26 28.01 9.67
C GLU A 563 -24.98 26.62 10.24
N ASN A 564 -24.70 25.64 9.37
CA ASN A 564 -24.35 24.30 9.81
C ASN A 564 -23.03 24.27 10.60
N VAL A 565 -22.02 25.03 10.16
CA VAL A 565 -20.74 25.17 10.87
C VAL A 565 -20.94 25.75 12.26
N VAL A 566 -21.72 26.84 12.39
CA VAL A 566 -21.97 27.49 13.70
C VAL A 566 -22.85 26.61 14.58
N LYS A 567 -23.84 25.91 14.03
CA LYS A 567 -24.68 24.98 14.81
C LYS A 567 -23.85 23.86 15.46
N GLN A 568 -22.83 23.36 14.77
CA GLN A 568 -21.93 22.33 15.30
C GLN A 568 -20.89 22.91 16.28
N ASN A 569 -20.58 24.20 16.16
CA ASN A 569 -19.60 24.90 17.00
C ASN A 569 -20.16 26.22 17.57
N PRO A 570 -21.21 26.17 18.42
CA PRO A 570 -21.97 27.35 18.83
C PRO A 570 -21.18 28.34 19.71
N GLY A 571 -20.04 27.92 20.27
CA GLY A 571 -19.14 28.75 21.07
C GLY A 571 -18.01 29.41 20.29
N ASN A 572 -17.85 29.14 18.98
CA ASN A 572 -16.76 29.73 18.20
C ASN A 572 -17.15 31.13 17.69
N LEU A 573 -16.49 32.15 18.26
CA LEU A 573 -16.77 33.56 17.99
C LEU A 573 -16.51 33.94 16.51
N ASP A 574 -15.47 33.39 15.90
CA ASP A 574 -15.09 33.71 14.52
C ASP A 574 -16.16 33.24 13.54
N TYR A 575 -16.72 32.05 13.76
CA TYR A 575 -17.71 31.47 12.84
C TYR A 575 -19.02 32.23 12.89
N LEU A 576 -19.43 32.64 14.09
CA LEU A 576 -20.63 33.45 14.27
C LEU A 576 -20.48 34.84 13.64
N TYR A 577 -19.29 35.44 13.76
CA TYR A 577 -18.96 36.70 13.11
C TYR A 577 -19.03 36.58 11.58
N LEU A 578 -18.48 35.50 11.01
CA LEU A 578 -18.54 35.23 9.57
C LEU A 578 -19.98 35.05 9.06
N LEU A 579 -20.82 34.29 9.77
CA LEU A 579 -22.23 34.12 9.44
C LEU A 579 -22.99 35.45 9.46
N SER A 580 -22.77 36.26 10.50
CA SER A 580 -23.42 37.57 10.65
C SER A 580 -22.98 38.54 9.56
N ASN A 581 -21.71 38.52 9.16
CA ASN A 581 -21.21 39.31 8.04
C ASN A 581 -21.78 38.86 6.69
N ALA A 582 -21.93 37.56 6.46
CA ALA A 582 -22.57 37.03 5.25
C ALA A 582 -24.01 37.55 5.13
N TYR A 583 -24.79 37.50 6.21
CA TYR A 583 -26.14 38.05 6.26
C TYR A 583 -26.19 39.56 5.97
N LYS A 584 -25.26 40.31 6.58
CA LYS A 584 -25.16 41.77 6.40
C LYS A 584 -24.80 42.15 4.97
N LEU A 585 -23.82 41.47 4.36
CA LEU A 585 -23.36 41.74 3.01
C LEU A 585 -24.49 41.58 1.98
N MET A 586 -25.40 40.65 2.24
CA MET A 586 -26.55 40.37 1.38
C MET A 586 -27.81 41.17 1.74
N GLU A 587 -27.73 42.00 2.79
CA GLU A 587 -28.87 42.75 3.35
C GLU A 587 -30.06 41.88 3.78
N TRP A 588 -29.83 40.60 4.13
CA TRP A 588 -30.88 39.65 4.53
C TRP A 588 -31.24 39.75 6.01
N TYR A 589 -31.61 40.94 6.45
CA TYR A 589 -31.79 41.22 7.88
C TYR A 589 -32.92 40.40 8.52
N ASP A 590 -34.03 40.18 7.82
CA ASP A 590 -35.17 39.40 8.35
C ASP A 590 -34.80 37.95 8.64
N ILE A 591 -34.13 37.31 7.68
CA ILE A 591 -33.65 35.93 7.81
C ILE A 591 -32.59 35.86 8.92
N ALA A 592 -31.65 36.81 8.92
CA ALA A 592 -30.59 36.87 9.91
C ALA A 592 -31.13 36.97 11.34
N ILE A 593 -32.11 37.85 11.57
CA ILE A 593 -32.78 38.01 12.87
C ILE A 593 -33.43 36.70 13.31
N LEU A 594 -34.26 36.10 12.44
CA LEU A 594 -34.96 34.84 12.76
C LEU A 594 -33.99 33.72 13.16
N LYS A 595 -32.86 33.61 12.45
CA LYS A 595 -31.87 32.55 12.65
C LYS A 595 -31.01 32.81 13.88
N LEU A 596 -30.48 34.02 14.04
CA LEU A 596 -29.67 34.38 15.21
C LEU A 596 -30.49 34.38 16.50
N GLU A 597 -31.77 34.77 16.48
CA GLU A 597 -32.65 34.65 17.65
C GLU A 597 -32.90 33.20 18.04
N LYS A 598 -33.04 32.30 17.07
CA LYS A 598 -33.13 30.86 17.36
C LYS A 598 -31.87 30.36 18.05
N MET A 599 -30.70 30.73 17.54
CA MET A 599 -29.41 30.37 18.15
C MET A 599 -29.22 30.99 19.54
N LEU A 600 -29.73 32.21 19.75
CA LEU A 600 -29.73 32.88 21.05
C LEU A 600 -30.65 32.18 22.05
N ARG A 601 -31.80 31.64 21.63
CA ARG A 601 -32.66 30.84 22.53
C ARG A 601 -31.94 29.59 23.05
N GLU A 602 -31.08 29.00 22.22
CA GLU A 602 -30.24 27.85 22.61
C GLU A 602 -29.05 28.28 23.49
N ASN A 603 -28.57 29.51 23.35
CA ASN A 603 -27.45 30.08 24.13
C ASN A 603 -27.76 31.50 24.68
N PRO A 604 -28.64 31.66 25.69
CA PRO A 604 -29.21 32.95 26.06
C PRO A 604 -28.23 34.00 26.60
N LYS A 605 -27.06 33.56 27.07
CA LYS A 605 -26.02 34.42 27.65
C LYS A 605 -24.82 34.64 26.72
N ASN A 606 -24.97 34.38 25.43
CA ASN A 606 -23.91 34.63 24.45
C ASN A 606 -23.88 36.13 24.07
N ALA A 607 -22.92 36.86 24.64
CA ALA A 607 -22.76 38.30 24.42
C ALA A 607 -22.52 38.66 22.94
N LEU A 608 -21.84 37.79 22.19
CA LEU A 608 -21.59 38.01 20.76
C LEU A 608 -22.87 37.87 19.93
N LEU A 609 -23.70 36.84 20.18
CA LEU A 609 -25.01 36.70 19.50
C LEU A 609 -25.89 37.93 19.72
N LEU A 610 -25.92 38.43 20.97
CA LEU A 610 -26.64 39.65 21.32
C LEU A 610 -26.06 40.88 20.59
N SER A 611 -24.73 41.00 20.52
CA SER A 611 -24.05 42.08 19.79
C SER A 611 -24.40 42.07 18.29
N GLN A 612 -24.31 40.90 17.64
CA GLN A 612 -24.62 40.72 16.22
C GLN A 612 -26.10 40.98 15.91
N LEU A 613 -27.02 40.49 16.74
CA LEU A 613 -28.45 40.80 16.63
C LEU A 613 -28.71 42.30 16.76
N GLY A 614 -28.09 42.93 17.76
CA GLY A 614 -28.20 44.36 17.98
C GLY A 614 -27.76 45.20 16.78
N GLU A 615 -26.61 44.85 16.20
CA GLU A 615 -26.10 45.45 14.96
C GLU A 615 -27.08 45.24 13.79
N ILE A 616 -27.55 44.02 13.56
CA ILE A 616 -28.43 43.68 12.43
C ILE A 616 -29.79 44.37 12.55
N TYR A 617 -30.39 44.40 13.75
CA TYR A 617 -31.63 45.12 14.01
C TYR A 617 -31.49 46.61 13.69
N TYR A 618 -30.33 47.20 14.02
CA TYR A 618 -30.09 48.60 13.75
C TYR A 618 -29.87 48.91 12.27
N LEU A 619 -29.11 48.07 11.57
CA LEU A 619 -28.95 48.16 10.11
C LEU A 619 -30.30 48.05 9.39
N LYS A 620 -31.18 47.14 9.84
CA LYS A 620 -32.55 47.03 9.35
C LYS A 620 -33.38 48.29 9.64
N ALA A 621 -33.24 48.87 10.84
CA ALA A 621 -33.93 50.11 11.20
C ALA A 621 -33.58 51.24 10.22
N LEU A 622 -32.30 51.43 9.91
CA LEU A 622 -31.83 52.46 8.97
C LEU A 622 -32.44 52.31 7.55
N LYS A 623 -32.81 51.10 7.15
CA LYS A 623 -33.45 50.81 5.85
C LYS A 623 -34.98 50.89 5.90
N ASN A 624 -35.59 50.72 7.07
CA ASN A 624 -37.05 50.69 7.24
C ASN A 624 -37.53 51.85 8.12
N LYS A 625 -37.83 52.99 7.46
CA LYS A 625 -38.26 54.23 8.14
C LYS A 625 -39.58 54.06 8.90
N ASP A 626 -40.51 53.24 8.39
CA ASP A 626 -41.83 53.06 8.99
C ASP A 626 -41.78 52.32 10.33
N GLN A 627 -40.78 51.45 10.51
CA GLN A 627 -40.56 50.69 11.75
C GLN A 627 -39.30 51.11 12.50
N TYR A 628 -38.75 52.29 12.18
CA TYR A 628 -37.45 52.74 12.70
C TYR A 628 -37.39 52.66 14.22
N ASP A 629 -38.33 53.28 14.92
CA ASP A 629 -38.34 53.34 16.39
C ASP A 629 -38.41 51.95 17.04
N LYS A 630 -39.24 51.07 16.47
CA LYS A 630 -39.42 49.70 16.97
C LYS A 630 -38.11 48.90 16.83
N LEU A 631 -37.51 48.94 15.64
CA LEU A 631 -36.29 48.19 15.33
C LEU A 631 -35.07 48.75 16.08
N ALA A 632 -34.95 50.08 16.18
CA ALA A 632 -33.90 50.74 16.94
C ALA A 632 -34.01 50.45 18.45
N MET A 633 -35.22 50.34 18.99
CA MET A 633 -35.44 49.93 20.38
C MET A 633 -35.01 48.48 20.63
N GLN A 634 -35.29 47.56 19.70
CA GLN A 634 -34.82 46.17 19.77
C GLN A 634 -33.29 46.10 19.67
N ALA A 635 -32.68 46.83 18.74
CA ALA A 635 -31.23 46.93 18.63
C ALA A 635 -30.59 47.37 19.95
N MET A 636 -31.13 48.44 20.54
CA MET A 636 -30.66 48.98 21.82
C MET A 636 -30.78 47.97 22.96
N TYR A 637 -31.88 47.20 23.02
CA TYR A 637 -32.06 46.13 24.01
C TYR A 637 -30.95 45.08 23.90
N TYR A 638 -30.74 44.53 22.70
CA TYR A 638 -29.73 43.49 22.49
C TYR A 638 -28.31 43.99 22.75
N LEU A 639 -27.97 45.19 22.29
CA LEU A 639 -26.64 45.80 22.53
C LEU A 639 -26.39 46.09 24.01
N LYS A 640 -27.42 46.56 24.74
CA LYS A 640 -27.32 46.77 26.18
C LYS A 640 -27.09 45.44 26.91
N SER A 641 -27.83 44.39 26.55
CA SER A 641 -27.63 43.05 27.11
C SER A 641 -26.25 42.48 26.78
N ALA A 642 -25.77 42.65 25.54
CA ALA A 642 -24.41 42.27 25.16
C ALA A 642 -23.36 42.99 26.00
N PHE A 643 -23.52 44.30 26.22
CA PHE A 643 -22.60 45.11 27.01
C PHE A 643 -22.58 44.69 28.48
N THR A 644 -23.73 44.33 29.07
CA THR A 644 -23.78 43.86 30.46
C THR A 644 -23.02 42.56 30.68
N LEU A 645 -22.91 41.72 29.64
CA LEU A 645 -22.18 40.46 29.70
C LEU A 645 -20.69 40.64 29.40
N GLU A 646 -20.36 41.44 28.38
CA GLU A 646 -18.99 41.73 27.96
C GLU A 646 -18.77 43.25 27.76
N PRO A 647 -18.39 43.98 28.83
CA PRO A 647 -18.26 45.43 28.78
C PRO A 647 -17.10 45.97 27.93
N GLU A 648 -16.16 45.10 27.53
CA GLU A 648 -14.97 45.47 26.75
C GLU A 648 -15.10 45.10 25.26
N ASN A 649 -16.22 44.48 24.84
CA ASN A 649 -16.43 44.08 23.44
C ASN A 649 -16.53 45.31 22.53
N THR A 650 -15.53 45.49 21.66
CA THR A 650 -15.38 46.67 20.80
C THR A 650 -16.54 46.87 19.84
N ASN A 651 -17.08 45.80 19.26
CA ASN A 651 -18.22 45.85 18.34
C ASN A 651 -19.48 46.33 19.08
N THR A 652 -19.75 45.78 20.26
CA THR A 652 -20.87 46.20 21.11
C THR A 652 -20.74 47.66 21.53
N LEU A 653 -19.57 48.08 22.00
CA LEU A 653 -19.32 49.46 22.41
C LEU A 653 -19.58 50.45 21.26
N TYR A 654 -19.12 50.13 20.06
CA TYR A 654 -19.35 50.95 18.88
C TYR A 654 -20.83 51.04 18.52
N TRP A 655 -21.50 49.89 18.32
CA TRP A 655 -22.90 49.89 17.87
C TRP A 655 -23.83 50.46 18.93
N TYR A 656 -23.58 50.21 20.21
CA TYR A 656 -24.37 50.79 21.29
C TYR A 656 -24.19 52.30 21.37
N GLY A 657 -22.94 52.80 21.27
CA GLY A 657 -22.66 54.23 21.19
C GLY A 657 -23.35 54.88 19.98
N ARG A 658 -23.34 54.22 18.83
CA ARG A 658 -24.00 54.71 17.61
C ARG A 658 -25.53 54.80 17.77
N VAL A 659 -26.16 53.77 18.35
CA VAL A 659 -27.60 53.80 18.65
C VAL A 659 -27.95 54.90 19.65
N LEU A 660 -27.15 55.09 20.70
CA LEU A 660 -27.35 56.18 21.66
C LEU A 660 -27.25 57.56 21.01
N TRP A 661 -26.27 57.73 20.12
CA TRP A 661 -26.06 58.97 19.39
C TRP A 661 -27.20 59.29 18.43
N GLU A 662 -27.47 58.39 17.48
CA GLU A 662 -28.37 58.65 16.35
C GLU A 662 -29.85 58.50 16.70
N TYR A 663 -30.20 57.56 17.60
CA TYR A 663 -31.61 57.29 17.94
C TYR A 663 -32.04 57.95 19.26
N LYS A 664 -31.23 57.89 20.32
CA LYS A 664 -31.59 58.48 21.61
C LYS A 664 -31.18 59.95 21.77
N ASN A 665 -30.36 60.46 20.85
CA ASN A 665 -29.77 61.80 20.95
C ASN A 665 -29.00 61.99 22.28
N ASP A 666 -28.50 60.90 22.87
CA ASP A 666 -27.69 60.90 24.10
C ASP A 666 -26.21 60.92 23.72
N THR A 667 -25.77 62.09 23.26
CA THR A 667 -24.42 62.30 22.75
C THR A 667 -23.36 62.19 23.85
N ALA A 668 -23.68 62.59 25.08
CA ALA A 668 -22.76 62.51 26.21
C ALA A 668 -22.37 61.06 26.52
N THR A 669 -23.36 60.18 26.70
CA THR A 669 -23.12 58.75 26.96
C THR A 669 -22.48 58.08 25.75
N ALA A 670 -22.93 58.40 24.53
CA ALA A 670 -22.34 57.86 23.30
C ALA A 670 -20.84 58.18 23.16
N GLN A 671 -20.40 59.40 23.51
CA GLN A 671 -18.98 59.77 23.50
C GLN A 671 -18.15 58.91 24.47
N GLU A 672 -18.69 58.56 25.63
CA GLU A 672 -18.01 57.66 26.57
C GLU A 672 -17.82 56.26 25.97
N PHE A 673 -18.86 55.71 25.35
CA PHE A 673 -18.79 54.42 24.65
C PHE A 673 -17.78 54.43 23.51
N PHE A 674 -17.75 55.49 22.70
CA PHE A 674 -16.76 55.66 21.64
C PHE A 674 -15.33 55.79 22.15
N ARG A 675 -15.10 56.59 23.20
CA ARG A 675 -13.78 56.69 23.84
C ARG A 675 -13.34 55.36 24.45
N LYS A 676 -14.26 54.61 25.05
CA LYS A 676 -13.98 53.27 25.57
C LYS A 676 -13.60 52.31 24.44
N CYS A 677 -14.37 52.30 23.35
CA CYS A 677 -14.11 51.52 22.14
C CYS A 677 -12.73 51.81 21.54
N LEU A 678 -12.29 53.07 21.50
CA LEU A 678 -10.96 53.43 21.02
C LEU A 678 -9.82 52.92 21.92
N ARG A 679 -10.04 52.87 23.24
CA ARG A 679 -9.04 52.38 24.22
C ARG A 679 -8.87 50.86 24.19
N THR A 680 -9.94 50.12 23.87
CA THR A 680 -9.92 48.64 23.83
C THR A 680 -9.30 48.07 22.56
N GLY A 681 -8.96 48.92 21.58
CA GLY A 681 -8.24 48.54 20.37
C GLY A 681 -9.19 48.18 19.22
N VAL A 682 -9.27 49.05 18.21
CA VAL A 682 -10.11 48.88 17.01
C VAL A 682 -9.32 49.14 15.74
N ASP A 683 -9.79 48.60 14.61
CA ASP A 683 -9.17 48.81 13.30
C ASP A 683 -9.27 50.28 12.82
N GLU A 684 -8.45 50.63 11.82
CA GLU A 684 -8.39 52.01 11.29
C GLU A 684 -9.69 52.50 10.66
N THR A 685 -10.51 51.60 10.11
CA THR A 685 -11.80 51.96 9.53
C THR A 685 -12.74 52.43 10.63
N ARG A 686 -12.81 51.66 11.72
CA ARG A 686 -13.62 51.96 12.89
C ARG A 686 -13.15 53.21 13.61
N LYS A 687 -11.84 53.45 13.72
CA LYS A 687 -11.30 54.71 14.26
C LYS A 687 -11.78 55.92 13.45
N LYS A 688 -11.74 55.84 12.11
CA LYS A 688 -12.22 56.92 11.23
C LYS A 688 -13.70 57.18 11.40
N GLU A 689 -14.52 56.14 11.53
CA GLU A 689 -15.95 56.27 11.79
C GLU A 689 -16.23 56.96 13.12
N ILE A 690 -15.61 56.48 14.21
CA ILE A 690 -15.74 57.08 15.54
C ILE A 690 -15.28 58.54 15.54
N ALA A 691 -14.17 58.85 14.85
CA ALA A 691 -13.66 60.20 14.76
C ALA A 691 -14.62 61.16 14.05
N ARG A 692 -15.53 60.69 13.18
CA ARG A 692 -16.57 61.54 12.59
C ARG A 692 -17.60 61.93 13.65
N TYR A 693 -18.08 60.98 14.45
CA TYR A 693 -19.02 61.26 15.55
C TYR A 693 -18.42 62.18 16.61
N LEU A 694 -17.16 61.97 16.99
CA LEU A 694 -16.51 62.83 18.00
C LEU A 694 -16.19 64.26 17.50
N LYS A 695 -16.26 64.49 16.18
CA LYS A 695 -16.07 65.82 15.56
C LYS A 695 -17.37 66.57 15.31
N SER A 696 -18.47 65.85 15.05
CA SER A 696 -19.82 66.40 14.92
C SER A 696 -20.41 66.72 16.29
#